data_AF-A0A328SI72-F1
#
_entry.id   AF-A0A328SI72-F1
#
_cell.length_a   1.000
_cell.length_b   1.000
_cell.length_c   1.000
_cell.angle_alpha   90.00
_cell.angle_beta   90.00
_cell.angle_gamma   90.00
#
_symmetry.space_group_name_H-M   'P 1'
#
loop_
_entity.id
_entity.type
_entity.pdbx_description
1 polymer ?
#
loop_
_entity_poly.entity_id
_entity_poly.type
_entity_poly.pdbx_seq_one_letter_code
_entity_poly.pdbx_strand_id
1 'polypeptide(L)'
;MTENNTKLNMHQQQKSNHSAYVMHFIQIIGEDNMSKFRYLLLCAFMVSIIFLGSAYASEDLNQTDTLNSAQDDANLKITNDSQTFEDIQTEIDNVDDGATIDLGGNFESDGSEILINKSLTINGHSNTTLDGKKSSGFFYLDHIQKLSVNGITFINGKHIGEVTARWVGGYADEYTFTNCVFQSNTGRFLEISSKKATFTGCSFINNENDLFMLDSNELTVKNCKFIKNTDQLISRAKTIDGCSFEENFAQCFDLIDNAQSITNSKFIGNYYMGYHLLINSANAIYNCRFESNAAAEYMIASAGKVDKCVFIKNTVQIFNKCNALKNSRFENNRGDIVASGGSVANCKFIGGKGYNIYIKASSITNSYFKNIKNCYIKGKKLVVKNTDFINVKGFVSTAKIDRCSFSGSDMNVEANSLTNSKFTKNIFEGYLIDAKTIKNCRFTKNKCKTLMLSAKTVINSKFTKNVCKGSLAGISKTASNCKFEKNSFAKGISDAMVIGGKLLKKCSFKSNTGKRGSIVRDANTINGCTFKNNKVTKCGVGTVYFVKKVLNSKFINNKVLKGLGGAIDDVSIVKKCIFRNNYALAGGAINTIGKFTIEKCTFEKNKVKHSASAIFLSSNPRKLNGLIKNCKFSKNKSKGKLNTYDTPYKSYKRGTIFAIGDHKMKITIKKCKGL
;
A
#
# COMPACT_ATOMS: atom_id res chain seq x y z
N MET A 1 3.75 50.10 -35.01
CA MET A 1 4.30 49.47 -33.79
C MET A 1 3.18 49.50 -32.75
N THR A 2 2.49 48.43 -32.35
CA THR A 2 2.80 46.99 -32.40
C THR A 2 1.44 46.27 -32.29
N GLU A 3 0.94 45.72 -33.39
CA GLU A 3 -0.12 44.71 -33.39
C GLU A 3 0.55 43.36 -33.07
N ASN A 4 0.29 42.81 -31.88
CA ASN A 4 0.52 41.39 -31.54
C ASN A 4 0.05 41.07 -30.11
N ASN A 5 -1.25 41.15 -29.82
CA ASN A 5 -1.76 40.65 -28.52
C ASN A 5 -3.20 40.13 -28.48
N THR A 6 -3.80 39.76 -29.62
CA THR A 6 -5.20 39.27 -29.68
C THR A 6 -5.37 37.82 -30.13
N LYS A 7 -4.29 37.01 -30.18
CA LYS A 7 -4.37 35.58 -30.58
C LYS A 7 -4.16 34.55 -29.46
N LEU A 8 -4.11 34.95 -28.19
CA LEU A 8 -3.87 34.00 -27.08
C LEU A 8 -5.07 33.70 -26.16
N ASN A 9 -6.28 34.22 -26.45
CA ASN A 9 -7.45 34.05 -25.57
C ASN A 9 -8.62 33.21 -26.13
N MET A 10 -8.52 32.66 -27.34
CA MET A 10 -9.60 31.81 -27.90
C MET A 10 -9.39 30.30 -27.71
N HIS A 11 -8.26 29.84 -27.18
CA HIS A 11 -7.99 28.40 -27.01
C HIS A 11 -8.24 27.85 -25.58
N GLN A 12 -8.66 28.69 -24.64
CA GLN A 12 -9.06 28.26 -23.29
C GLN A 12 -10.57 28.33 -23.02
N GLN A 13 -11.37 28.91 -23.92
CA GLN A 13 -12.82 29.05 -23.74
C GLN A 13 -13.65 27.93 -24.42
N GLN A 14 -13.03 27.07 -25.23
CA GLN A 14 -13.68 25.89 -25.84
C GLN A 14 -13.64 24.61 -24.98
N LYS A 15 -12.85 24.57 -23.88
CA LYS A 15 -12.78 23.40 -22.98
C LYS A 15 -13.72 23.45 -21.77
N SER A 16 -14.43 24.55 -21.52
CA SER A 16 -15.39 24.65 -20.42
C SER A 16 -16.84 24.32 -20.80
N ASN A 17 -17.17 24.25 -22.10
CA ASN A 17 -18.56 24.02 -22.55
C ASN A 17 -18.89 22.55 -22.90
N HIS A 18 -17.90 21.66 -22.98
CA HIS A 18 -18.15 20.22 -23.18
C HIS A 18 -18.51 19.46 -21.89
N SER A 19 -18.22 20.02 -20.71
CA SER A 19 -18.57 19.41 -19.41
C SER A 19 -20.00 19.73 -18.94
N ALA A 20 -20.66 20.74 -19.53
CA ALA A 20 -22.01 21.15 -19.14
C ALA A 20 -23.11 20.41 -19.94
N TYR A 21 -22.82 19.98 -21.17
CA TYR A 21 -23.78 19.23 -22.00
C TYR A 21 -23.90 17.74 -21.62
N VAL A 22 -22.84 17.12 -21.10
CA VAL A 22 -22.87 15.70 -20.69
C VAL A 22 -23.57 15.51 -19.33
N MET A 23 -23.57 16.54 -18.47
CA MET A 23 -24.27 16.48 -17.17
C MET A 23 -25.76 16.80 -17.25
N HIS A 24 -26.23 17.46 -18.32
CA HIS A 24 -27.66 17.73 -18.50
C HIS A 24 -28.42 16.59 -19.20
N PHE A 25 -27.71 15.67 -19.86
CA PHE A 25 -28.31 14.50 -20.51
C PHE A 25 -28.58 13.33 -19.54
N ILE A 26 -27.89 13.29 -18.40
CA ILE A 26 -28.07 12.23 -17.39
C ILE A 26 -29.20 12.57 -16.40
N GLN A 27 -29.72 13.81 -16.41
CA GLN A 27 -30.78 14.26 -15.50
C GLN A 27 -32.19 14.21 -16.12
N ILE A 28 -32.34 13.70 -17.35
CA ILE A 28 -33.63 13.49 -18.04
C ILE A 28 -33.79 12.00 -18.39
N ILE A 29 -33.53 11.11 -17.43
CA ILE A 29 -33.98 9.71 -17.51
C ILE A 29 -34.66 9.41 -16.17
N GLY A 30 -35.92 9.83 -16.08
CA GLY A 30 -36.83 9.41 -15.03
C GLY A 30 -37.00 7.89 -15.03
N GLU A 31 -37.37 7.34 -13.88
CA GLU A 31 -37.41 5.91 -13.56
C GLU A 31 -38.23 5.05 -14.56
N ASP A 32 -39.10 5.66 -15.37
CA ASP A 32 -39.89 4.99 -16.43
C ASP A 32 -39.09 4.55 -17.67
N ASN A 33 -37.87 5.05 -17.89
CA ASN A 33 -37.08 4.68 -19.07
C ASN A 33 -36.16 3.47 -18.86
N MET A 34 -35.99 3.02 -17.61
CA MET A 34 -35.21 1.81 -17.29
C MET A 34 -35.92 0.52 -17.72
N SER A 35 -37.26 0.50 -17.76
CA SER A 35 -38.03 -0.62 -18.29
C SER A 35 -37.89 -0.71 -19.81
N LYS A 36 -37.93 0.42 -20.51
CA LYS A 36 -37.73 0.50 -21.97
C LYS A 36 -36.31 0.13 -22.39
N PHE A 37 -35.30 0.53 -21.61
CA PHE A 37 -33.91 0.12 -21.86
C PHE A 37 -33.70 -1.38 -21.63
N ARG A 38 -34.36 -1.97 -20.63
CA ARG A 38 -34.35 -3.43 -20.42
C ARG A 38 -35.05 -4.18 -21.57
N TYR A 39 -36.16 -3.65 -22.09
CA TYR A 39 -36.82 -4.20 -23.27
C TYR A 39 -35.94 -4.12 -24.52
N LEU A 40 -35.25 -3.01 -24.73
CA LEU A 40 -34.33 -2.85 -25.87
C LEU A 40 -33.15 -3.82 -25.79
N LEU A 41 -32.62 -4.06 -24.58
CA LEU A 41 -31.55 -5.02 -24.34
C LEU A 41 -32.04 -6.47 -24.53
N LEU A 42 -33.27 -6.77 -24.10
CA LEU A 42 -33.89 -8.09 -24.33
C LEU A 42 -34.17 -8.34 -25.81
N CYS A 43 -34.64 -7.32 -26.55
CA CYS A 43 -34.83 -7.40 -27.99
C CYS A 43 -33.50 -7.58 -28.73
N ALA A 44 -32.45 -6.86 -28.34
CA ALA A 44 -31.10 -7.05 -28.91
C ALA A 44 -30.53 -8.45 -28.60
N PHE A 45 -30.84 -9.01 -27.43
CA PHE A 45 -30.44 -10.36 -27.06
C PHE A 45 -31.24 -11.43 -27.81
N MET A 46 -32.56 -11.23 -28.00
CA MET A 46 -33.42 -12.09 -28.80
C MET A 46 -33.04 -12.06 -30.29
N VAL A 47 -32.72 -10.89 -30.85
CA VAL A 47 -32.24 -10.76 -32.23
C VAL A 47 -30.90 -11.47 -32.40
N SER A 48 -29.99 -11.38 -31.42
CA SER A 48 -28.74 -12.15 -31.43
C SER A 48 -28.96 -13.67 -31.38
N ILE A 49 -29.97 -14.14 -30.65
CA ILE A 49 -30.34 -15.57 -30.60
C ILE A 49 -30.98 -16.04 -31.92
N ILE A 50 -31.76 -15.18 -32.59
CA ILE A 50 -32.32 -15.47 -33.92
C ILE A 50 -31.20 -15.57 -34.98
N PHE A 51 -30.18 -14.70 -34.92
CA PHE A 51 -29.01 -14.79 -35.81
C PHE A 51 -28.11 -15.99 -35.53
N LEU A 52 -28.02 -16.46 -34.29
CA LEU A 52 -27.32 -17.70 -33.93
C LEU A 52 -28.12 -18.96 -34.30
N GLY A 53 -29.45 -18.88 -34.35
CA GLY A 53 -30.33 -19.96 -34.83
C GLY A 53 -30.37 -20.10 -36.35
N SER A 54 -30.21 -19.01 -37.11
CA SER A 54 -30.15 -19.06 -38.57
C SER A 54 -28.82 -19.57 -39.14
N ALA A 55 -27.78 -19.70 -38.31
CA ALA A 55 -26.52 -20.35 -38.69
C ALA A 55 -26.58 -21.89 -38.61
N TYR A 56 -27.67 -22.46 -38.07
CA TYR A 56 -27.89 -23.91 -37.94
C TYR A 56 -29.02 -24.45 -38.83
N ALA A 57 -29.55 -23.65 -39.77
CA ALA A 57 -30.68 -24.03 -40.62
C ALA A 57 -30.52 -23.61 -42.10
N SER A 58 -29.28 -23.55 -42.61
CA SER A 58 -29.03 -23.42 -44.06
C SER A 58 -28.02 -24.45 -44.55
N GLU A 59 -28.28 -25.71 -44.27
CA GLU A 59 -27.80 -26.86 -45.05
C GLU A 59 -29.03 -27.61 -45.54
N ASP A 60 -29.68 -27.05 -46.57
CA ASP A 60 -30.48 -27.80 -47.53
C ASP A 60 -31.05 -26.80 -48.55
N LEU A 61 -30.94 -27.14 -49.84
CA LEU A 61 -31.38 -26.39 -51.03
C LEU A 61 -30.34 -25.43 -51.62
N ASN A 62 -29.36 -26.00 -52.33
CA ASN A 62 -29.08 -25.57 -53.70
C ASN A 62 -28.49 -26.73 -54.50
N GLN A 63 -29.39 -27.46 -55.15
CA GLN A 63 -29.08 -28.41 -56.21
C GLN A 63 -28.93 -27.61 -57.51
N THR A 64 -27.70 -27.44 -57.97
CA THR A 64 -27.39 -27.08 -59.36
C THR A 64 -26.37 -28.05 -59.88
N ASP A 65 -26.84 -28.95 -60.74
CA ASP A 65 -26.05 -29.85 -61.56
C ASP A 65 -24.92 -29.11 -62.27
N THR A 66 -23.68 -29.43 -61.92
CA THR A 66 -22.52 -29.17 -62.78
C THR A 66 -21.56 -30.35 -62.69
N LEU A 67 -21.62 -31.17 -63.73
CA LEU A 67 -20.69 -32.17 -64.26
C LEU A 67 -19.43 -32.52 -63.44
N ASN A 68 -19.40 -33.78 -63.02
CA ASN A 68 -18.30 -34.58 -62.47
C ASN A 68 -16.92 -34.35 -63.11
N SER A 69 -15.96 -33.95 -62.28
CA SER A 69 -14.62 -34.56 -62.26
C SER A 69 -14.27 -34.87 -60.81
N ALA A 70 -14.20 -36.15 -60.48
CA ALA A 70 -13.88 -36.66 -59.15
C ALA A 70 -12.51 -36.16 -58.69
N GLN A 71 -12.50 -35.41 -57.60
CA GLN A 71 -11.32 -35.20 -56.76
C GLN A 71 -11.79 -35.54 -55.35
N ASP A 72 -11.58 -36.80 -54.97
CA ASP A 72 -11.87 -37.32 -53.63
C ASP A 72 -11.16 -36.44 -52.59
N ASP A 73 -11.93 -35.89 -51.65
CA ASP A 73 -11.40 -35.37 -50.39
C ASP A 73 -10.79 -36.55 -49.63
N ALA A 74 -9.53 -36.84 -49.93
CA ALA A 74 -8.72 -37.90 -49.35
C ALA A 74 -8.36 -37.57 -47.90
N ASN A 75 -9.34 -37.60 -47.00
CA ASN A 75 -9.07 -37.75 -45.57
C ASN A 75 -8.66 -39.20 -45.33
N LEU A 76 -7.37 -39.48 -45.47
CA LEU A 76 -6.79 -40.78 -45.17
C LEU A 76 -6.77 -41.01 -43.65
N LYS A 77 -7.38 -42.13 -43.25
CA LYS A 77 -7.46 -42.57 -41.86
C LYS A 77 -6.57 -43.79 -41.69
N ILE A 78 -5.53 -43.67 -40.86
CA ILE A 78 -4.66 -44.81 -40.54
C ILE A 78 -5.41 -45.75 -39.57
N THR A 79 -5.77 -46.95 -40.03
CA THR A 79 -6.47 -47.99 -39.22
C THR A 79 -5.72 -49.33 -39.16
N ASN A 80 -4.44 -49.38 -39.52
CA ASN A 80 -3.67 -50.63 -39.58
C ASN A 80 -3.31 -51.21 -38.19
N ASP A 81 -3.09 -52.53 -38.16
CA ASP A 81 -2.87 -53.34 -36.95
C ASP A 81 -1.50 -53.11 -36.28
N SER A 82 -0.53 -52.54 -36.99
CA SER A 82 0.68 -51.95 -36.41
C SER A 82 0.54 -50.43 -36.46
N GLN A 83 0.64 -49.78 -35.31
CA GLN A 83 0.61 -48.32 -35.19
C GLN A 83 1.99 -47.86 -34.71
N THR A 84 2.84 -47.54 -35.66
CA THR A 84 4.22 -47.07 -35.44
C THR A 84 4.42 -45.66 -36.01
N PHE A 85 5.54 -45.02 -35.69
CA PHE A 85 5.89 -43.74 -36.30
C PHE A 85 6.13 -43.85 -37.82
N GLU A 86 6.61 -44.99 -38.30
CA GLU A 86 6.80 -45.28 -39.73
C GLU A 86 5.47 -45.29 -40.51
N ASP A 87 4.38 -45.76 -39.88
CA ASP A 87 3.04 -45.73 -40.49
C ASP A 87 2.57 -44.28 -40.70
N ILE A 88 2.89 -43.37 -39.76
CA ILE A 88 2.62 -41.94 -39.90
C ILE A 88 3.51 -41.33 -40.99
N GLN A 89 4.80 -41.72 -41.05
CA GLN A 89 5.71 -41.24 -42.08
C GLN A 89 5.26 -41.61 -43.49
N THR A 90 4.83 -42.86 -43.68
CA THR A 90 4.31 -43.35 -44.96
C THR A 90 3.11 -42.52 -45.42
N GLU A 91 2.22 -42.14 -44.50
CA GLU A 91 1.08 -41.28 -44.80
C GLU A 91 1.52 -39.86 -45.21
N ILE A 92 2.45 -39.27 -44.46
CA ILE A 92 3.01 -37.95 -44.79
C ILE A 92 3.65 -37.94 -46.19
N ASP A 93 4.37 -39.00 -46.55
CA ASP A 93 5.05 -39.10 -47.84
C ASP A 93 4.06 -39.15 -49.01
N ASN A 94 2.87 -39.75 -48.80
CA ASN A 94 1.85 -39.94 -49.82
C ASN A 94 0.89 -38.75 -50.01
N VAL A 95 0.81 -37.82 -49.06
CA VAL A 95 -0.10 -36.66 -49.15
C VAL A 95 0.57 -35.42 -49.76
N ASP A 96 -0.24 -34.54 -50.35
CA ASP A 96 0.23 -33.26 -50.89
C ASP A 96 0.56 -32.22 -49.80
N ASP A 97 1.32 -31.19 -50.17
CA ASP A 97 1.56 -30.03 -49.31
C ASP A 97 0.24 -29.32 -48.97
N GLY A 98 0.00 -29.07 -47.69
CA GLY A 98 -1.23 -28.49 -47.14
C GLY A 98 -2.29 -29.52 -46.73
N ALA A 99 -2.04 -30.83 -46.89
CA ALA A 99 -2.98 -31.88 -46.55
C ALA A 99 -3.32 -31.97 -45.06
N THR A 100 -4.44 -32.65 -44.77
CA THR A 100 -4.87 -33.00 -43.41
C THR A 100 -4.75 -34.50 -43.19
N ILE A 101 -4.13 -34.90 -42.08
CA ILE A 101 -3.95 -36.29 -41.67
C ILE A 101 -4.72 -36.50 -40.36
N ASP A 102 -5.62 -37.48 -40.36
CA ASP A 102 -6.40 -37.86 -39.18
C ASP A 102 -5.81 -39.13 -38.54
N LEU A 103 -5.31 -39.00 -37.32
CA LEU A 103 -4.71 -40.07 -36.54
C LEU A 103 -5.69 -40.59 -35.49
N GLY A 104 -5.88 -41.90 -35.44
CA GLY A 104 -6.68 -42.60 -34.43
C GLY A 104 -5.96 -43.81 -33.84
N GLY A 105 -5.66 -43.77 -32.53
CA GLY A 105 -5.04 -44.88 -31.81
C GLY A 105 -3.70 -44.53 -31.16
N ASN A 106 -2.93 -45.56 -30.78
CA ASN A 106 -1.67 -45.44 -30.06
C ASN A 106 -0.51 -45.81 -30.99
N PHE A 107 0.30 -44.84 -31.36
CA PHE A 107 1.47 -45.04 -32.22
C PHE A 107 2.74 -45.08 -31.37
N GLU A 108 3.54 -46.12 -31.54
CA GLU A 108 4.77 -46.32 -30.79
C GLU A 108 6.01 -46.00 -31.64
N SER A 109 6.99 -45.35 -31.04
CA SER A 109 8.32 -45.19 -31.63
C SER A 109 9.03 -46.54 -31.74
N ASP A 110 9.62 -46.80 -32.90
CA ASP A 110 10.59 -47.86 -33.18
C ASP A 110 12.05 -47.37 -33.04
N GLY A 111 12.25 -46.14 -32.55
CA GLY A 111 13.52 -45.43 -32.52
C GLY A 111 13.66 -44.34 -33.58
N SER A 112 12.76 -44.27 -34.56
CA SER A 112 12.68 -43.19 -35.55
C SER A 112 11.98 -41.92 -35.02
N GLU A 113 12.16 -40.81 -35.74
CA GLU A 113 11.37 -39.58 -35.60
C GLU A 113 10.55 -39.39 -36.88
N ILE A 114 9.38 -38.76 -36.78
CA ILE A 114 8.52 -38.48 -37.95
C ILE A 114 9.01 -37.21 -38.65
N LEU A 115 9.51 -37.34 -39.88
CA LEU A 115 9.96 -36.25 -40.74
C LEU A 115 8.77 -35.52 -41.39
N ILE A 116 8.64 -34.24 -41.08
CA ILE A 116 7.68 -33.31 -41.68
C ILE A 116 8.44 -32.37 -42.63
N ASN A 117 8.33 -32.61 -43.93
CA ASN A 117 8.98 -31.83 -45.00
C ASN A 117 8.00 -31.01 -45.86
N LYS A 118 6.73 -30.97 -45.47
CA LYS A 118 5.65 -30.21 -46.12
C LYS A 118 4.71 -29.62 -45.07
N SER A 119 3.92 -28.63 -45.46
CA SER A 119 2.93 -28.00 -44.57
C SER A 119 1.78 -28.97 -44.33
N LEU A 120 1.36 -29.13 -43.08
CA LEU A 120 0.37 -30.15 -42.72
C LEU A 120 -0.57 -29.70 -41.60
N THR A 121 -1.75 -30.30 -41.59
CA THR A 121 -2.63 -30.37 -40.42
C THR A 121 -2.73 -31.81 -39.95
N ILE A 122 -2.44 -32.08 -38.67
CA ILE A 122 -2.52 -33.41 -38.08
C ILE A 122 -3.55 -33.38 -36.95
N ASN A 123 -4.65 -34.13 -37.08
CA ASN A 123 -5.69 -34.20 -36.06
C ASN A 123 -5.64 -35.55 -35.34
N GLY A 124 -5.56 -35.50 -34.02
CA GLY A 124 -5.80 -36.63 -33.14
C GLY A 124 -7.27 -36.75 -32.77
N HIS A 125 -7.75 -37.98 -32.70
CA HIS A 125 -9.00 -38.36 -32.07
C HIS A 125 -8.84 -38.42 -30.54
N SER A 126 -9.93 -38.67 -29.79
CA SER A 126 -9.96 -38.58 -28.32
C SER A 126 -8.97 -39.50 -27.58
N ASN A 127 -8.41 -40.50 -28.25
CA ASN A 127 -7.46 -41.47 -27.71
C ASN A 127 -6.12 -41.47 -28.46
N THR A 128 -5.84 -40.49 -29.32
CA THR A 128 -4.63 -40.52 -30.13
C THR A 128 -3.40 -40.22 -29.28
N THR A 129 -2.50 -41.19 -29.24
CA THR A 129 -1.26 -41.14 -28.46
C THR A 129 -0.06 -41.41 -29.37
N LEU A 130 0.96 -40.56 -29.30
CA LEU A 130 2.30 -40.86 -29.80
C LEU A 130 3.18 -41.18 -28.58
N ASP A 131 3.67 -42.41 -28.48
CA ASP A 131 4.54 -42.89 -27.40
C ASP A 131 5.97 -43.02 -27.90
N GLY A 132 6.83 -42.10 -27.49
CA GLY A 132 8.25 -42.08 -27.86
C GLY A 132 9.07 -43.19 -27.21
N LYS A 133 8.47 -44.06 -26.36
CA LYS A 133 9.09 -45.22 -25.70
C LYS A 133 10.40 -44.96 -24.95
N LYS A 134 10.70 -43.69 -24.68
CA LYS A 134 11.98 -43.21 -24.20
C LYS A 134 13.14 -43.54 -25.15
N SER A 135 12.88 -43.65 -26.46
CA SER A 135 13.85 -43.98 -27.50
C SER A 135 14.04 -42.86 -28.54
N SER A 136 13.02 -42.04 -28.83
CA SER A 136 13.15 -40.93 -29.80
C SER A 136 12.32 -39.68 -29.46
N GLY A 137 12.51 -38.61 -30.24
CA GLY A 137 11.57 -37.48 -30.35
C GLY A 137 10.35 -37.83 -31.21
N PHE A 138 9.46 -36.86 -31.45
CA PHE A 138 8.22 -37.11 -32.21
C PHE A 138 8.31 -36.60 -33.65
N PHE A 139 8.54 -35.30 -33.83
CA PHE A 139 8.61 -34.65 -35.15
C PHE A 139 9.99 -34.04 -35.41
N TYR A 140 10.49 -34.25 -36.62
CA TYR A 140 11.62 -33.52 -37.18
C TYR A 140 11.15 -32.73 -38.41
N LEU A 141 11.44 -31.44 -38.49
CA LEU A 141 10.93 -30.53 -39.52
C LEU A 141 12.04 -30.09 -40.46
N ASP A 142 11.86 -30.41 -41.73
CA ASP A 142 12.69 -29.89 -42.82
C ASP A 142 12.03 -28.66 -43.44
N HIS A 143 12.38 -27.49 -42.89
CA HIS A 143 11.92 -26.14 -43.26
C HIS A 143 10.56 -26.07 -44.00
N ILE A 144 9.47 -25.95 -43.24
CA ILE A 144 8.11 -25.90 -43.81
C ILE A 144 7.43 -24.54 -43.60
N GLN A 145 6.34 -24.27 -44.31
CA GLN A 145 5.57 -23.05 -44.06
C GLN A 145 4.72 -23.18 -42.79
N LYS A 146 3.92 -24.25 -42.64
CA LYS A 146 2.94 -24.34 -41.57
C LYS A 146 2.74 -25.75 -41.06
N LEU A 147 2.74 -25.93 -39.74
CA LEU A 147 2.28 -27.14 -39.07
C LEU A 147 1.16 -26.81 -38.08
N SER A 148 0.04 -27.53 -38.19
CA SER A 148 -1.06 -27.49 -37.23
C SER A 148 -1.30 -28.87 -36.63
N VAL A 149 -1.30 -28.99 -35.31
CA VAL A 149 -1.48 -30.26 -34.60
C VAL A 149 -2.58 -30.10 -33.57
N ASN A 150 -3.58 -30.99 -33.60
CA ASN A 150 -4.77 -30.86 -32.78
C ASN A 150 -5.05 -32.17 -32.01
N GLY A 151 -5.29 -32.11 -30.70
CA GLY A 151 -5.88 -33.25 -29.96
C GLY A 151 -5.01 -34.50 -29.78
N ILE A 152 -3.68 -34.39 -29.91
CA ILE A 152 -2.74 -35.51 -29.74
C ILE A 152 -2.13 -35.53 -28.33
N THR A 153 -1.95 -36.73 -27.77
CA THR A 153 -1.17 -36.98 -26.55
C THR A 153 0.23 -37.47 -26.90
N PHE A 154 1.26 -36.76 -26.46
CA PHE A 154 2.68 -37.08 -26.63
C PHE A 154 3.24 -37.58 -25.31
N ILE A 155 3.65 -38.85 -25.23
CA ILE A 155 4.18 -39.46 -24.01
C ILE A 155 5.57 -40.07 -24.18
N ASN A 156 6.34 -40.07 -23.09
CA ASN A 156 7.64 -40.75 -22.97
C ASN A 156 8.66 -40.43 -24.08
N GLY A 157 8.60 -39.28 -24.73
CA GLY A 157 9.65 -38.82 -25.63
C GLY A 157 10.98 -38.72 -24.88
N LYS A 158 12.06 -39.22 -25.50
CA LYS A 158 13.42 -39.07 -25.00
C LYS A 158 14.38 -39.12 -26.18
N HIS A 159 15.17 -38.08 -26.36
CA HIS A 159 16.24 -38.09 -27.36
C HIS A 159 17.57 -38.49 -26.70
N ILE A 160 18.33 -39.37 -27.36
CA ILE A 160 19.64 -39.85 -26.91
C ILE A 160 20.70 -39.25 -27.84
N GLY A 161 21.35 -38.15 -27.42
CA GLY A 161 22.38 -37.48 -28.24
C GLY A 161 22.77 -36.10 -27.68
N GLU A 162 24.01 -35.65 -27.93
CA GLU A 162 24.59 -34.50 -27.24
C GLU A 162 23.86 -33.16 -27.49
N VAL A 163 23.74 -32.42 -26.39
CA VAL A 163 23.39 -31.00 -26.18
C VAL A 163 21.94 -30.49 -26.35
N THR A 164 21.07 -31.05 -27.20
CA THR A 164 19.65 -30.62 -27.28
C THR A 164 18.74 -31.75 -27.73
N ALA A 165 18.05 -32.39 -26.79
CA ALA A 165 16.88 -33.20 -27.11
C ALA A 165 15.82 -32.32 -27.81
N ARG A 166 15.08 -32.87 -28.77
CA ARG A 166 14.02 -32.15 -29.50
C ARG A 166 12.83 -33.09 -29.69
N TRP A 167 11.63 -32.65 -29.35
CA TRP A 167 10.40 -33.40 -29.66
C TRP A 167 9.75 -32.94 -30.95
N VAL A 168 9.93 -31.66 -31.25
CA VAL A 168 9.60 -31.01 -32.51
C VAL A 168 10.81 -30.14 -32.82
N GLY A 169 11.72 -30.65 -33.64
CA GLY A 169 12.95 -29.95 -34.04
C GLY A 169 12.85 -29.40 -35.45
N GLY A 170 13.48 -28.27 -35.73
CA GLY A 170 13.55 -27.69 -37.09
C GLY A 170 12.90 -26.32 -37.19
N TYR A 171 12.59 -25.91 -38.43
CA TYR A 171 12.03 -24.58 -38.72
C TYR A 171 10.67 -24.70 -39.39
N ALA A 172 9.69 -23.92 -38.91
CA ALA A 172 8.49 -23.60 -39.67
C ALA A 172 8.14 -22.12 -39.53
N ASP A 173 7.53 -21.53 -40.56
CA ASP A 173 7.05 -20.15 -40.43
C ASP A 173 5.97 -20.04 -39.34
N GLU A 174 5.03 -20.98 -39.29
CA GLU A 174 3.94 -21.03 -38.31
C GLU A 174 3.72 -22.41 -37.67
N TYR A 175 3.68 -22.44 -36.33
CA TYR A 175 3.26 -23.61 -35.54
C TYR A 175 1.93 -23.34 -34.85
N THR A 176 1.02 -24.31 -34.88
CA THR A 176 -0.20 -24.29 -34.07
C THR A 176 -0.40 -25.63 -33.38
N PHE A 177 -0.47 -25.62 -32.05
CA PHE A 177 -0.86 -26.79 -31.25
C PHE A 177 -2.16 -26.46 -30.50
N THR A 178 -3.18 -27.29 -30.65
CA THR A 178 -4.49 -27.10 -30.02
C THR A 178 -4.91 -28.34 -29.25
N ASN A 179 -5.25 -28.19 -27.97
CA ASN A 179 -5.76 -29.28 -27.12
C ASN A 179 -4.85 -30.52 -27.04
N CYS A 180 -3.54 -30.36 -27.29
CA CYS A 180 -2.56 -31.44 -27.16
C CYS A 180 -2.14 -31.66 -25.69
N VAL A 181 -1.71 -32.88 -25.37
CA VAL A 181 -1.17 -33.25 -24.05
C VAL A 181 0.27 -33.69 -24.23
N PHE A 182 1.18 -33.20 -23.39
CA PHE A 182 2.58 -33.55 -23.35
C PHE A 182 2.89 -34.10 -21.95
N GLN A 183 3.22 -35.38 -21.84
CA GLN A 183 3.33 -36.05 -20.55
C GLN A 183 4.55 -36.96 -20.39
N SER A 184 5.23 -36.86 -19.24
CA SER A 184 6.29 -37.80 -18.83
C SER A 184 7.46 -37.92 -19.81
N ASN A 185 7.71 -36.86 -20.56
CA ASN A 185 8.79 -36.82 -21.52
C ASN A 185 10.06 -36.22 -20.88
N THR A 186 11.24 -36.58 -21.38
CA THR A 186 12.53 -36.15 -20.84
C THR A 186 13.43 -35.51 -21.90
N GLY A 187 14.26 -34.56 -21.48
CA GLY A 187 15.13 -33.74 -22.34
C GLY A 187 14.55 -32.34 -22.67
N ARG A 188 15.33 -31.46 -23.30
CA ARG A 188 14.85 -30.13 -23.77
C ARG A 188 13.65 -30.31 -24.72
N PHE A 189 12.51 -29.71 -24.40
CA PHE A 189 11.21 -30.08 -24.99
C PHE A 189 11.00 -29.74 -26.47
N LEU A 190 11.07 -28.47 -26.83
CA LEU A 190 10.38 -27.97 -28.01
C LEU A 190 11.12 -26.75 -28.52
N GLU A 191 12.23 -27.03 -29.17
CA GLU A 191 13.08 -26.03 -29.78
C GLU A 191 12.45 -25.53 -31.08
N ILE A 192 11.43 -24.70 -30.94
CA ILE A 192 10.76 -24.11 -32.07
C ILE A 192 11.56 -22.91 -32.57
N SER A 193 12.09 -23.06 -33.78
CA SER A 193 12.56 -21.93 -34.58
C SER A 193 11.45 -21.53 -35.54
N SER A 194 10.71 -20.46 -35.22
CA SER A 194 9.58 -20.04 -36.04
C SER A 194 9.36 -18.54 -36.05
N LYS A 195 8.76 -18.00 -37.12
CA LYS A 195 8.27 -16.62 -37.07
C LYS A 195 7.14 -16.49 -36.04
N LYS A 196 6.26 -17.50 -35.97
CA LYS A 196 5.08 -17.52 -35.10
C LYS A 196 4.77 -18.92 -34.56
N ALA A 197 4.38 -19.00 -33.30
CA ALA A 197 3.96 -20.26 -32.68
C ALA A 197 2.79 -20.01 -31.73
N THR A 198 1.77 -20.87 -31.79
CA THR A 198 0.57 -20.77 -30.97
C THR A 198 0.29 -22.09 -30.26
N PHE A 199 0.13 -22.04 -28.93
CA PHE A 199 -0.35 -23.14 -28.11
C PHE A 199 -1.67 -22.74 -27.47
N THR A 200 -2.73 -23.51 -27.71
CA THR A 200 -4.06 -23.24 -27.15
C THR A 200 -4.64 -24.47 -26.49
N GLY A 201 -4.99 -24.37 -25.20
CA GLY A 201 -5.64 -25.46 -24.47
C GLY A 201 -4.76 -26.69 -24.23
N CYS A 202 -3.45 -26.58 -24.43
CA CYS A 202 -2.52 -27.69 -24.26
C CYS A 202 -2.21 -27.95 -22.78
N SER A 203 -1.82 -29.19 -22.45
CA SER A 203 -1.37 -29.57 -21.10
C SER A 203 0.04 -30.14 -21.13
N PHE A 204 0.89 -29.66 -20.23
CA PHE A 204 2.28 -30.05 -20.04
C PHE A 204 2.37 -30.65 -18.64
N ILE A 205 2.58 -31.96 -18.51
CA ILE A 205 2.46 -32.70 -17.25
C ILE A 205 3.69 -33.58 -16.98
N ASN A 206 4.35 -33.34 -15.84
CA ASN A 206 5.42 -34.20 -15.32
C ASN A 206 6.56 -34.42 -16.32
N ASN A 207 6.97 -33.37 -17.02
CA ASN A 207 8.06 -33.45 -17.95
C ASN A 207 9.29 -32.70 -17.43
N GLU A 208 10.43 -32.95 -18.06
CA GLU A 208 11.67 -32.21 -17.81
C GLU A 208 11.89 -31.14 -18.89
N ASN A 209 11.98 -29.84 -18.55
CA ASN A 209 12.23 -28.68 -19.44
C ASN A 209 11.17 -28.35 -20.53
N ASP A 210 10.03 -27.69 -20.22
CA ASP A 210 8.81 -27.61 -21.09
C ASP A 210 8.77 -26.83 -22.42
N LEU A 211 9.12 -25.56 -22.49
CA LEU A 211 8.91 -24.79 -23.73
C LEU A 211 10.07 -23.83 -23.89
N PHE A 212 11.10 -24.32 -24.58
CA PHE A 212 12.29 -23.54 -24.85
C PHE A 212 12.32 -23.09 -26.29
N MET A 213 11.86 -21.87 -26.56
CA MET A 213 11.90 -21.29 -27.89
C MET A 213 13.14 -20.42 -28.06
N LEU A 214 13.96 -20.77 -29.06
CA LEU A 214 15.18 -20.03 -29.38
C LEU A 214 14.87 -18.76 -30.19
N ASP A 215 14.16 -18.89 -31.32
CA ASP A 215 14.15 -17.83 -32.35
C ASP A 215 12.76 -17.40 -32.82
N SER A 216 11.77 -17.38 -31.93
CA SER A 216 10.45 -16.85 -32.26
C SER A 216 10.18 -15.45 -31.75
N ASN A 217 9.70 -14.61 -32.67
CA ASN A 217 9.27 -13.26 -32.38
C ASN A 217 7.82 -13.21 -31.88
N GLU A 218 7.02 -14.27 -32.10
CA GLU A 218 5.56 -14.25 -31.87
C GLU A 218 4.99 -15.50 -31.17
N LEU A 219 5.67 -16.02 -30.15
CA LEU A 219 5.09 -17.09 -29.32
C LEU A 219 3.85 -16.61 -28.55
N THR A 220 2.73 -17.31 -28.74
CA THR A 220 1.48 -17.14 -28.01
C THR A 220 1.08 -18.43 -27.30
N VAL A 221 0.87 -18.36 -25.98
CA VAL A 221 0.42 -19.49 -25.15
C VAL A 221 -0.89 -19.09 -24.47
N LYS A 222 -1.97 -19.83 -24.74
CA LYS A 222 -3.33 -19.50 -24.30
C LYS A 222 -4.01 -20.69 -23.64
N ASN A 223 -4.57 -20.49 -22.45
CA ASN A 223 -5.36 -21.49 -21.73
C ASN A 223 -4.63 -22.83 -21.51
N CYS A 224 -3.29 -22.82 -21.51
CA CYS A 224 -2.49 -24.01 -21.30
C CYS A 224 -2.26 -24.30 -19.81
N LYS A 225 -2.00 -25.57 -19.47
CA LYS A 225 -1.69 -26.03 -18.11
C LYS A 225 -0.26 -26.57 -18.06
N PHE A 226 0.49 -26.19 -17.04
CA PHE A 226 1.84 -26.67 -16.75
C PHE A 226 1.86 -27.22 -15.32
N ILE A 227 1.99 -28.53 -15.17
CA ILE A 227 1.79 -29.24 -13.91
C ILE A 227 3.00 -30.14 -13.62
N LYS A 228 3.65 -29.92 -12.48
CA LYS A 228 4.76 -30.75 -11.97
C LYS A 228 5.93 -30.91 -12.95
N ASN A 229 6.14 -29.92 -13.79
CA ASN A 229 7.27 -29.95 -14.70
C ASN A 229 8.53 -29.43 -14.00
N THR A 230 9.69 -29.86 -14.50
CA THR A 230 10.99 -29.40 -14.00
C THR A 230 11.67 -28.42 -14.96
N ASP A 231 12.47 -27.51 -14.43
CA ASP A 231 13.26 -26.49 -15.16
C ASP A 231 12.44 -25.40 -15.90
N GLN A 232 12.97 -24.85 -17.02
CA GLN A 232 12.40 -23.69 -17.72
C GLN A 232 11.12 -24.08 -18.45
N LEU A 233 10.02 -23.37 -18.18
CA LEU A 233 8.76 -23.70 -18.84
C LEU A 233 8.47 -22.89 -20.08
N ILE A 234 8.73 -21.58 -20.10
CA ILE A 234 8.43 -20.74 -21.25
C ILE A 234 9.53 -19.68 -21.42
N SER A 235 10.07 -19.55 -22.62
CA SER A 235 11.03 -18.50 -22.97
C SER A 235 10.51 -17.61 -24.11
N ARG A 236 10.75 -16.30 -24.01
CA ARG A 236 10.50 -15.27 -25.05
C ARG A 236 9.05 -15.19 -25.56
N ALA A 237 8.07 -15.52 -24.73
CA ALA A 237 6.66 -15.44 -25.12
C ALA A 237 6.17 -14.01 -25.37
N LYS A 238 5.63 -13.73 -26.55
CA LYS A 238 4.90 -12.49 -26.81
C LYS A 238 3.65 -12.38 -25.92
N THR A 239 2.92 -13.47 -25.75
CA THR A 239 1.70 -13.48 -24.94
C THR A 239 1.54 -14.81 -24.19
N ILE A 240 1.26 -14.71 -22.89
CA ILE A 240 0.79 -15.81 -22.04
C ILE A 240 -0.55 -15.37 -21.45
N ASP A 241 -1.64 -16.06 -21.78
CA ASP A 241 -2.99 -15.67 -21.34
C ASP A 241 -3.82 -16.86 -20.85
N GLY A 242 -4.43 -16.73 -19.68
CA GLY A 242 -5.33 -17.75 -19.13
C GLY A 242 -4.64 -19.06 -18.72
N CYS A 243 -3.31 -19.08 -18.59
CA CYS A 243 -2.54 -20.28 -18.27
C CYS A 243 -2.53 -20.62 -16.77
N SER A 244 -2.32 -21.89 -16.44
CA SER A 244 -2.09 -22.36 -15.06
C SER A 244 -0.72 -23.02 -14.93
N PHE A 245 0.02 -22.65 -13.89
CA PHE A 245 1.34 -23.17 -13.53
C PHE A 245 1.28 -23.71 -12.11
N GLU A 246 1.25 -25.04 -11.96
CA GLU A 246 0.97 -25.72 -10.71
C GLU A 246 2.08 -26.70 -10.34
N GLU A 247 2.64 -26.54 -9.12
CA GLU A 247 3.61 -27.48 -8.54
C GLU A 247 4.87 -27.71 -9.39
N ASN A 248 5.24 -26.75 -10.24
CA ASN A 248 6.45 -26.83 -11.05
C ASN A 248 7.70 -26.53 -10.22
N PHE A 249 8.83 -27.10 -10.65
CA PHE A 249 10.07 -27.09 -9.90
C PHE A 249 11.26 -26.72 -10.79
N ALA A 250 11.82 -25.51 -10.65
CA ALA A 250 12.97 -25.12 -11.45
C ALA A 250 14.27 -25.07 -10.62
N GLN A 251 15.31 -25.77 -11.10
CA GLN A 251 16.62 -25.82 -10.44
C GLN A 251 17.64 -24.89 -11.08
N CYS A 252 17.59 -24.71 -12.41
CA CYS A 252 18.66 -24.05 -13.18
C CYS A 252 18.21 -22.88 -14.05
N PHE A 253 16.89 -22.68 -14.23
CA PHE A 253 16.35 -21.68 -15.14
C PHE A 253 15.07 -21.04 -14.61
N ASP A 254 14.67 -19.91 -15.21
CA ASP A 254 13.46 -19.19 -14.84
C ASP A 254 12.23 -19.87 -15.43
N LEU A 255 11.11 -19.89 -14.69
CA LEU A 255 9.87 -20.53 -15.18
C LEU A 255 9.35 -19.84 -16.44
N ILE A 256 9.40 -18.50 -16.43
CA ILE A 256 9.08 -17.65 -17.57
C ILE A 256 10.21 -16.64 -17.77
N ASP A 257 10.84 -16.68 -18.94
CA ASP A 257 11.88 -15.73 -19.33
C ASP A 257 11.41 -14.82 -20.48
N ASN A 258 11.67 -13.51 -20.38
CA ASN A 258 11.45 -12.52 -21.43
C ASN A 258 10.05 -12.50 -22.07
N ALA A 259 8.99 -12.64 -21.26
CA ALA A 259 7.64 -12.49 -21.76
C ALA A 259 7.28 -11.02 -22.05
N GLN A 260 6.54 -10.72 -23.11
CA GLN A 260 6.02 -9.37 -23.30
C GLN A 260 4.78 -9.13 -22.41
N SER A 261 3.82 -10.06 -22.38
CA SER A 261 2.61 -9.92 -21.57
C SER A 261 2.17 -11.22 -20.94
N ILE A 262 1.84 -11.17 -19.64
CA ILE A 262 1.24 -12.26 -18.88
C ILE A 262 -0.11 -11.79 -18.32
N THR A 263 -1.20 -12.44 -18.75
CA THR A 263 -2.56 -12.05 -18.36
C THR A 263 -3.39 -13.22 -17.86
N ASN A 264 -4.32 -12.95 -16.93
CA ASN A 264 -5.34 -13.90 -16.47
C ASN A 264 -4.81 -15.27 -15.98
N SER A 265 -3.53 -15.34 -15.62
CA SER A 265 -2.84 -16.60 -15.35
C SER A 265 -2.69 -16.89 -13.85
N LYS A 266 -2.52 -18.17 -13.50
CA LYS A 266 -2.38 -18.64 -12.11
C LYS A 266 -1.04 -19.35 -11.91
N PHE A 267 -0.40 -19.07 -10.79
CA PHE A 267 0.85 -19.67 -10.34
C PHE A 267 0.66 -20.21 -8.93
N ILE A 268 0.60 -21.52 -8.75
CA ILE A 268 0.22 -22.16 -7.48
C ILE A 268 1.24 -23.21 -7.07
N GLY A 269 1.83 -23.07 -5.88
CA GLY A 269 2.66 -24.12 -5.29
C GLY A 269 3.97 -24.41 -6.01
N ASN A 270 4.46 -23.50 -6.86
CA ASN A 270 5.73 -23.69 -7.56
C ASN A 270 6.92 -23.45 -6.60
N TYR A 271 8.00 -24.21 -6.77
CA TYR A 271 9.16 -24.22 -5.85
C TYR A 271 10.48 -24.02 -6.61
N TYR A 272 11.40 -23.23 -6.03
CA TYR A 272 12.66 -22.85 -6.66
C TYR A 272 13.84 -22.95 -5.69
N MET A 273 14.94 -23.56 -6.14
CA MET A 273 16.22 -23.54 -5.43
C MET A 273 17.19 -22.57 -6.12
N GLY A 274 18.07 -21.93 -5.36
CA GLY A 274 19.13 -21.06 -5.91
C GLY A 274 18.68 -19.65 -6.31
N TYR A 275 19.28 -19.11 -7.37
CA TYR A 275 19.10 -17.72 -7.84
C TYR A 275 17.94 -17.54 -8.84
N HIS A 276 17.09 -18.56 -9.00
CA HIS A 276 16.10 -18.63 -10.09
C HIS A 276 14.74 -18.02 -9.74
N LEU A 277 14.02 -17.64 -10.80
CA LEU A 277 12.88 -16.74 -10.75
C LEU A 277 11.62 -17.42 -11.28
N LEU A 278 10.47 -17.08 -10.69
CA LEU A 278 9.18 -17.43 -11.30
C LEU A 278 8.98 -16.65 -12.61
N ILE A 279 9.35 -15.37 -12.64
CA ILE A 279 9.31 -14.53 -13.85
C ILE A 279 10.57 -13.69 -13.89
N ASN A 280 11.43 -13.91 -14.90
CA ASN A 280 12.64 -13.11 -15.06
C ASN A 280 12.34 -11.69 -15.52
N SER A 281 11.58 -11.60 -16.61
CA SER A 281 11.25 -10.34 -17.25
C SER A 281 9.87 -10.43 -17.90
N ALA A 282 9.04 -9.44 -17.58
CA ALA A 282 7.77 -9.21 -18.26
C ALA A 282 7.59 -7.72 -18.58
N ASN A 283 7.06 -7.34 -19.74
CA ASN A 283 6.67 -5.92 -19.91
C ASN A 283 5.41 -5.61 -19.10
N ALA A 284 4.45 -6.53 -19.05
CA ALA A 284 3.23 -6.39 -18.27
C ALA A 284 2.77 -7.71 -17.64
N ILE A 285 2.31 -7.63 -16.38
CA ILE A 285 1.61 -8.70 -15.66
C ILE A 285 0.26 -8.15 -15.20
N TYR A 286 -0.84 -8.78 -15.64
CA TYR A 286 -2.18 -8.25 -15.40
C TYR A 286 -3.20 -9.33 -15.01
N ASN A 287 -3.94 -9.08 -13.94
CA ASN A 287 -5.01 -9.97 -13.47
C ASN A 287 -4.53 -11.41 -13.16
N CYS A 288 -3.30 -11.55 -12.66
CA CYS A 288 -2.71 -12.85 -12.32
C CYS A 288 -2.86 -13.18 -10.83
N ARG A 289 -2.91 -14.48 -10.49
CA ARG A 289 -2.92 -14.99 -9.11
C ARG A 289 -1.65 -15.79 -8.82
N PHE A 290 -0.97 -15.45 -7.73
CA PHE A 290 0.21 -16.12 -7.20
C PHE A 290 -0.09 -16.64 -5.81
N GLU A 291 0.00 -17.96 -5.60
CA GLU A 291 -0.34 -18.57 -4.32
C GLU A 291 0.65 -19.66 -3.89
N SER A 292 1.12 -19.55 -2.65
CA SER A 292 1.98 -20.54 -2.00
C SER A 292 3.25 -20.91 -2.79
N ASN A 293 3.76 -20.00 -3.62
CA ASN A 293 5.00 -20.21 -4.33
C ASN A 293 6.20 -19.93 -3.40
N ALA A 294 7.19 -20.82 -3.43
CA ALA A 294 8.39 -20.75 -2.63
C ALA A 294 9.60 -20.44 -3.51
N ALA A 295 10.09 -19.21 -3.47
CA ALA A 295 11.33 -18.80 -4.13
C ALA A 295 12.45 -18.61 -3.10
N ALA A 296 13.65 -19.09 -3.42
CA ALA A 296 14.85 -18.88 -2.60
C ALA A 296 15.29 -17.40 -2.60
N GLU A 297 15.22 -16.73 -3.75
CA GLU A 297 15.51 -15.29 -3.84
C GLU A 297 14.34 -14.46 -4.37
N TYR A 298 13.91 -14.63 -5.63
CA TYR A 298 12.88 -13.75 -6.20
C TYR A 298 11.76 -14.45 -6.97
N MET A 299 10.59 -13.82 -6.93
CA MET A 299 9.43 -14.26 -7.70
C MET A 299 9.33 -13.52 -9.04
N ILE A 300 9.58 -12.21 -9.04
CA ILE A 300 9.51 -11.41 -10.26
C ILE A 300 10.75 -10.52 -10.29
N ALA A 301 11.75 -10.84 -11.12
CA ALA A 301 12.98 -10.02 -11.18
C ALA A 301 12.78 -8.72 -11.94
N SER A 302 11.92 -8.70 -12.96
CA SER A 302 11.57 -7.48 -13.66
C SER A 302 10.17 -7.54 -14.25
N ALA A 303 9.36 -6.51 -14.00
CA ALA A 303 8.07 -6.35 -14.64
C ALA A 303 7.80 -4.89 -14.94
N GLY A 304 7.68 -4.47 -16.21
CA GLY A 304 7.41 -3.07 -16.55
C GLY A 304 6.18 -2.51 -15.83
N LYS A 305 5.09 -3.29 -15.80
CA LYS A 305 3.85 -2.99 -15.06
C LYS A 305 3.28 -4.24 -14.40
N VAL A 306 2.81 -4.12 -13.16
CA VAL A 306 2.03 -5.15 -12.44
C VAL A 306 0.69 -4.56 -12.01
N ASP A 307 -0.43 -5.15 -12.43
CA ASP A 307 -1.76 -4.55 -12.21
C ASP A 307 -2.87 -5.59 -11.98
N LYS A 308 -3.74 -5.33 -11.00
CA LYS A 308 -4.85 -6.24 -10.58
C LYS A 308 -4.41 -7.65 -10.18
N CYS A 309 -3.17 -7.83 -9.73
CA CYS A 309 -2.66 -9.14 -9.32
C CYS A 309 -2.96 -9.47 -7.86
N VAL A 310 -3.05 -10.75 -7.53
CA VAL A 310 -3.26 -11.25 -6.16
C VAL A 310 -2.11 -12.16 -5.75
N PHE A 311 -1.45 -11.86 -4.63
CA PHE A 311 -0.33 -12.61 -4.07
C PHE A 311 -0.70 -13.13 -2.68
N ILE A 312 -0.75 -14.44 -2.47
CA ILE A 312 -1.15 -15.09 -1.22
C ILE A 312 -0.08 -16.08 -0.75
N LYS A 313 0.41 -15.93 0.49
CA LYS A 313 1.32 -16.88 1.17
C LYS A 313 2.61 -17.21 0.40
N ASN A 314 3.08 -16.33 -0.46
CA ASN A 314 4.31 -16.58 -1.20
C ASN A 314 5.53 -16.04 -0.45
N THR A 315 6.71 -16.55 -0.78
CA THR A 315 7.97 -15.82 -0.54
C THR A 315 8.17 -14.83 -1.69
N VAL A 316 7.76 -13.58 -1.50
CA VAL A 316 7.78 -12.54 -2.53
C VAL A 316 9.03 -11.70 -2.41
N GLN A 317 9.86 -11.74 -3.44
CA GLN A 317 10.65 -10.59 -3.85
C GLN A 317 10.25 -10.16 -5.26
N ILE A 318 9.77 -8.92 -5.41
CA ILE A 318 9.60 -8.25 -6.71
C ILE A 318 10.76 -7.27 -6.81
N PHE A 319 11.65 -7.40 -7.79
CA PHE A 319 12.80 -6.50 -7.98
C PHE A 319 12.78 -5.82 -9.36
N ASN A 320 13.74 -4.91 -9.57
CA ASN A 320 14.16 -4.19 -10.77
C ASN A 320 13.12 -3.77 -11.85
N LYS A 321 13.05 -2.45 -12.12
CA LYS A 321 12.34 -1.82 -13.25
C LYS A 321 10.81 -1.93 -13.22
N CYS A 322 10.20 -2.24 -12.08
CA CYS A 322 8.75 -2.06 -11.93
C CYS A 322 8.37 -0.58 -11.94
N ASN A 323 7.90 -0.10 -13.10
CA ASN A 323 7.50 1.30 -13.29
C ASN A 323 6.16 1.60 -12.63
N ALA A 324 5.28 0.60 -12.51
CA ALA A 324 3.97 0.75 -11.89
C ALA A 324 3.46 -0.56 -11.27
N LEU A 325 3.18 -0.52 -9.96
CA LEU A 325 2.44 -1.55 -9.24
C LEU A 325 1.06 -1.00 -8.86
N LYS A 326 -0.03 -1.51 -9.44
CA LYS A 326 -1.37 -0.93 -9.30
C LYS A 326 -2.44 -1.95 -8.95
N ASN A 327 -3.44 -1.57 -8.16
CA ASN A 327 -4.65 -2.36 -7.90
C ASN A 327 -4.42 -3.80 -7.40
N SER A 328 -3.21 -4.11 -6.91
CA SER A 328 -2.83 -5.48 -6.52
C SER A 328 -3.03 -5.74 -5.02
N ARG A 329 -3.22 -7.01 -4.66
CA ARG A 329 -3.44 -7.47 -3.27
C ARG A 329 -2.32 -8.41 -2.85
N PHE A 330 -1.76 -8.21 -1.67
CA PHE A 330 -0.70 -9.01 -1.07
C PHE A 330 -1.15 -9.49 0.31
N GLU A 331 -1.22 -10.80 0.53
CA GLU A 331 -1.71 -11.42 1.76
C GLU A 331 -0.76 -12.47 2.31
N ASN A 332 -0.32 -12.33 3.56
CA ASN A 332 0.51 -13.31 4.25
C ASN A 332 1.79 -13.73 3.50
N ASN A 333 2.31 -12.88 2.61
CA ASN A 333 3.55 -13.14 1.89
C ASN A 333 4.76 -12.89 2.79
N ARG A 334 5.76 -13.77 2.78
CA ARG A 334 7.09 -13.60 3.39
C ARG A 334 8.03 -12.92 2.37
N GLY A 335 9.03 -12.16 2.79
CA GLY A 335 9.99 -11.50 1.88
C GLY A 335 9.70 -10.02 1.56
N ASP A 336 10.61 -9.39 0.80
CA ASP A 336 10.63 -7.95 0.50
C ASP A 336 9.92 -7.57 -0.81
N ILE A 337 8.95 -6.63 -0.79
CA ILE A 337 8.23 -6.19 -2.01
C ILE A 337 8.88 -4.93 -2.64
N VAL A 338 9.93 -5.09 -3.45
CA VAL A 338 10.77 -3.98 -3.92
C VAL A 338 10.35 -3.39 -5.29
N ALA A 339 9.44 -2.42 -5.30
CA ALA A 339 9.05 -1.69 -6.52
C ALA A 339 10.06 -0.59 -6.98
N SER A 340 11.35 -0.92 -7.13
CA SER A 340 12.49 0.00 -7.30
C SER A 340 12.45 0.86 -8.58
N GLY A 341 11.77 2.01 -8.51
CA GLY A 341 11.81 3.05 -9.55
C GLY A 341 10.43 3.62 -9.92
N GLY A 342 9.39 2.83 -9.70
CA GLY A 342 8.03 3.16 -10.11
C GLY A 342 7.12 3.79 -9.07
N SER A 343 5.84 3.86 -9.44
CA SER A 343 4.72 4.27 -8.57
C SER A 343 3.97 3.05 -8.03
N VAL A 344 3.55 3.11 -6.76
CA VAL A 344 2.62 2.13 -6.17
C VAL A 344 1.26 2.80 -6.01
N ALA A 345 0.17 2.22 -6.54
CA ALA A 345 -1.15 2.84 -6.42
C ALA A 345 -2.29 1.84 -6.17
N ASN A 346 -3.24 2.15 -5.29
CA ASN A 346 -4.42 1.32 -5.02
C ASN A 346 -4.10 -0.13 -4.57
N CYS A 347 -2.94 -0.39 -3.96
CA CYS A 347 -2.55 -1.75 -3.57
C CYS A 347 -3.01 -2.08 -2.16
N LYS A 348 -3.36 -3.33 -1.85
CA LYS A 348 -3.68 -3.80 -0.48
C LYS A 348 -2.58 -4.72 0.03
N PHE A 349 -1.96 -4.40 1.16
CA PHE A 349 -0.94 -5.19 1.84
C PHE A 349 -1.49 -5.67 3.19
N ILE A 350 -1.65 -6.98 3.35
CA ILE A 350 -2.28 -7.60 4.51
C ILE A 350 -1.31 -8.64 5.08
N GLY A 351 -0.66 -8.29 6.20
CA GLY A 351 0.29 -9.17 6.88
C GLY A 351 -0.36 -10.12 7.88
N GLY A 352 0.35 -11.19 8.23
CA GLY A 352 0.11 -12.02 9.42
C GLY A 352 1.09 -11.71 10.56
N LYS A 353 1.30 -12.62 11.52
CA LYS A 353 2.37 -12.47 12.53
C LYS A 353 3.75 -12.70 11.89
N GLY A 354 4.66 -11.72 11.98
CA GLY A 354 6.08 -11.92 11.63
C GLY A 354 6.56 -11.35 10.29
N TYR A 355 5.72 -10.64 9.53
CA TYR A 355 6.02 -10.26 8.15
C TYR A 355 6.54 -8.83 8.00
N ASN A 356 7.76 -8.70 7.46
CA ASN A 356 8.37 -7.43 7.06
C ASN A 356 8.02 -7.14 5.60
N ILE A 357 7.77 -5.86 5.25
CA ILE A 357 7.55 -5.45 3.84
C ILE A 357 8.43 -4.25 3.54
N TYR A 358 9.40 -4.38 2.64
CA TYR A 358 10.23 -3.28 2.16
C TYR A 358 9.75 -2.74 0.80
N ILE A 359 9.29 -1.49 0.72
CA ILE A 359 8.84 -0.81 -0.52
C ILE A 359 9.79 0.34 -0.87
N LYS A 360 10.39 0.28 -2.07
CA LYS A 360 11.22 1.36 -2.62
C LYS A 360 10.53 2.01 -3.81
N ALA A 361 9.78 3.10 -3.63
CA ALA A 361 8.99 3.72 -4.70
C ALA A 361 9.25 5.24 -4.84
N SER A 362 8.99 5.80 -6.04
CA SER A 362 9.01 7.25 -6.26
C SER A 362 7.72 7.93 -5.74
N SER A 363 6.60 7.20 -5.73
CA SER A 363 5.32 7.63 -5.15
C SER A 363 4.47 6.45 -4.70
N ILE A 364 3.64 6.64 -3.68
CA ILE A 364 2.67 5.65 -3.18
C ILE A 364 1.31 6.35 -3.08
N THR A 365 0.25 5.83 -3.69
CA THR A 365 -1.06 6.50 -3.65
C THR A 365 -2.21 5.53 -3.37
N ASN A 366 -3.25 5.90 -2.61
CA ASN A 366 -4.46 5.09 -2.40
C ASN A 366 -4.25 3.64 -1.87
N SER A 367 -3.09 3.29 -1.32
CA SER A 367 -2.77 1.92 -0.93
C SER A 367 -3.17 1.59 0.51
N TYR A 368 -3.58 0.37 0.83
CA TYR A 368 -4.01 -0.09 2.14
C TYR A 368 -2.96 -0.98 2.81
N PHE A 369 -2.62 -0.80 4.10
CA PHE A 369 -1.68 -1.69 4.81
C PHE A 369 -2.20 -2.13 6.20
N LYS A 370 -2.44 -3.42 6.41
CA LYS A 370 -3.00 -3.97 7.66
C LYS A 370 -2.11 -5.07 8.23
N ASN A 371 -1.94 -5.08 9.56
CA ASN A 371 -1.26 -6.15 10.31
C ASN A 371 0.19 -6.46 9.86
N ILE A 372 0.93 -5.46 9.36
CA ILE A 372 2.34 -5.65 8.96
C ILE A 372 3.25 -5.44 10.16
N LYS A 373 4.28 -6.27 10.33
CA LYS A 373 5.30 -6.15 11.37
C LYS A 373 6.58 -5.60 10.72
N ASN A 374 6.91 -4.32 10.93
CA ASN A 374 8.02 -3.61 10.25
C ASN A 374 7.83 -3.44 8.73
N CYS A 375 7.23 -2.32 8.28
CA CYS A 375 7.24 -1.94 6.86
C CYS A 375 8.35 -0.91 6.60
N TYR A 376 9.25 -1.13 5.67
CA TYR A 376 10.29 -0.16 5.33
C TYR A 376 9.89 0.56 4.05
N ILE A 377 9.88 1.89 4.02
CA ILE A 377 9.61 2.63 2.79
C ILE A 377 10.80 3.55 2.49
N LYS A 378 11.37 3.50 1.28
CA LYS A 378 12.54 4.34 0.90
C LYS A 378 12.35 4.99 -0.48
N GLY A 379 12.67 6.28 -0.61
CA GLY A 379 12.70 6.97 -1.91
C GLY A 379 13.33 8.36 -1.82
N LYS A 380 14.08 8.78 -2.85
CA LYS A 380 14.75 10.11 -2.90
C LYS A 380 13.74 11.28 -2.84
N LYS A 381 12.50 11.08 -3.31
CA LYS A 381 11.41 12.07 -3.32
C LYS A 381 10.03 11.37 -3.23
N LEU A 382 9.82 10.63 -2.15
CA LEU A 382 8.59 9.84 -1.97
C LEU A 382 7.37 10.75 -1.71
N VAL A 383 6.33 10.66 -2.54
CA VAL A 383 5.01 11.25 -2.26
C VAL A 383 4.02 10.13 -1.96
N VAL A 384 3.60 10.00 -0.70
CA VAL A 384 2.54 9.08 -0.27
C VAL A 384 1.21 9.86 -0.25
N LYS A 385 0.17 9.49 -0.99
CA LYS A 385 -1.17 10.15 -0.99
C LYS A 385 -2.27 9.13 -0.69
N ASN A 386 -3.34 9.48 0.03
CA ASN A 386 -4.59 8.70 0.11
C ASN A 386 -4.50 7.25 0.63
N THR A 387 -3.43 6.83 1.29
CA THR A 387 -3.32 5.43 1.73
C THR A 387 -4.22 5.14 2.92
N ASP A 388 -4.54 3.88 3.18
CA ASP A 388 -5.24 3.46 4.39
C ASP A 388 -4.38 2.46 5.18
N PHE A 389 -3.75 2.96 6.23
CA PHE A 389 -2.92 2.21 7.17
C PHE A 389 -1.51 1.99 6.60
N ILE A 390 -0.43 2.39 7.28
CA ILE A 390 0.98 2.07 6.96
C ILE A 390 1.65 1.77 8.30
N ASN A 391 2.64 0.89 8.33
CA ASN A 391 3.47 0.64 9.50
C ASN A 391 4.96 0.86 9.21
N VAL A 392 5.36 2.10 8.93
CA VAL A 392 6.75 2.40 8.51
C VAL A 392 7.74 2.08 9.65
N LYS A 393 8.90 1.51 9.40
CA LYS A 393 10.16 1.66 10.14
C LYS A 393 11.19 2.03 9.08
N GLY A 394 11.84 3.19 9.19
CA GLY A 394 12.94 3.55 8.30
C GLY A 394 13.00 5.02 7.90
N PHE A 395 14.22 5.48 7.67
CA PHE A 395 14.59 6.87 7.43
C PHE A 395 14.21 7.32 6.01
N VAL A 396 13.34 8.34 5.91
CA VAL A 396 13.11 9.07 4.65
C VAL A 396 13.04 10.57 4.90
N SER A 397 14.19 11.22 4.91
CA SER A 397 14.32 12.65 5.20
C SER A 397 13.60 13.58 4.22
N THR A 398 13.13 13.08 3.05
CA THR A 398 12.49 13.89 2.00
C THR A 398 11.02 13.56 1.71
N ALA A 399 10.42 12.56 2.38
CA ALA A 399 9.07 12.09 2.02
C ALA A 399 7.95 13.11 2.30
N LYS A 400 6.96 13.21 1.41
CA LYS A 400 5.68 13.89 1.63
C LYS A 400 4.57 12.85 1.75
N ILE A 401 3.96 12.72 2.91
CA ILE A 401 2.84 11.83 3.18
C ILE A 401 1.55 12.67 3.26
N ASP A 402 0.48 12.25 2.60
CA ASP A 402 -0.79 12.96 2.43
C ASP A 402 -1.96 11.97 2.47
N ARG A 403 -3.05 12.24 3.18
CA ARG A 403 -4.29 11.43 3.18
C ARG A 403 -4.08 9.94 3.51
N CYS A 404 -3.11 9.62 4.36
CA CYS A 404 -2.73 8.24 4.70
C CYS A 404 -3.32 7.78 6.04
N SER A 405 -3.93 6.59 6.20
CA SER A 405 -4.26 6.01 7.53
C SER A 405 -3.05 5.20 8.07
N PHE A 406 -2.97 4.85 9.37
CA PHE A 406 -1.87 4.09 10.02
C PHE A 406 -2.35 3.27 11.24
N SER A 407 -2.12 1.93 11.27
CA SER A 407 -2.59 0.97 12.30
C SER A 407 -1.66 -0.25 12.38
N GLY A 408 -1.06 -0.49 13.54
CA GLY A 408 -0.20 -1.63 13.80
C GLY A 408 0.61 -1.47 15.09
N SER A 409 1.48 -2.43 15.36
CA SER A 409 2.51 -2.34 16.40
C SER A 409 3.87 -2.04 15.78
N ASP A 410 4.73 -1.31 16.49
CA ASP A 410 6.13 -1.07 16.08
C ASP A 410 6.28 -0.22 14.81
N MET A 411 5.53 0.88 14.74
CA MET A 411 5.68 1.87 13.67
C MET A 411 6.87 2.80 13.92
N ASN A 412 7.20 3.69 12.98
CA ASN A 412 8.26 4.71 12.92
C ASN A 412 8.14 5.40 11.54
N VAL A 413 7.40 6.51 11.48
CA VAL A 413 7.19 7.35 10.30
C VAL A 413 8.15 8.54 10.32
N GLU A 414 9.06 8.60 9.34
CA GLU A 414 9.86 9.80 9.08
C GLU A 414 9.40 10.46 7.79
N ALA A 415 9.14 11.77 7.83
CA ALA A 415 8.67 12.51 6.66
C ALA A 415 9.08 13.99 6.69
N ASN A 416 9.42 14.57 5.54
CA ASN A 416 9.52 16.02 5.45
C ASN A 416 8.15 16.70 5.67
N SER A 417 7.06 16.12 5.18
CA SER A 417 5.71 16.61 5.48
C SER A 417 4.69 15.49 5.61
N LEU A 418 3.80 15.59 6.60
CA LEU A 418 2.69 14.68 6.85
C LEU A 418 1.37 15.46 6.84
N THR A 419 0.46 15.17 5.93
CA THR A 419 -0.74 15.97 5.65
C THR A 419 -1.99 15.10 5.59
N ASN A 420 -3.13 15.56 6.11
CA ASN A 420 -4.44 14.89 6.00
C ASN A 420 -4.48 13.40 6.45
N SER A 421 -3.53 12.94 7.25
CA SER A 421 -3.33 11.52 7.59
C SER A 421 -3.97 11.11 8.93
N LYS A 422 -4.28 9.82 9.13
CA LYS A 422 -4.98 9.26 10.30
C LYS A 422 -4.24 8.10 10.96
N PHE A 423 -3.83 8.24 12.20
CA PHE A 423 -3.18 7.21 13.01
C PHE A 423 -4.15 6.65 14.04
N THR A 424 -4.53 5.38 13.95
CA THR A 424 -5.54 4.75 14.83
C THR A 424 -5.05 3.45 15.46
N LYS A 425 -5.21 3.32 16.79
CA LYS A 425 -4.94 2.09 17.57
C LYS A 425 -3.50 1.56 17.42
N ASN A 426 -2.53 2.43 17.21
CA ASN A 426 -1.15 1.99 17.07
C ASN A 426 -0.48 1.74 18.42
N ILE A 427 0.54 0.88 18.44
CA ILE A 427 1.44 0.66 19.57
C ILE A 427 2.86 1.08 19.17
N PHE A 428 3.43 2.01 19.93
CA PHE A 428 4.67 2.70 19.64
C PHE A 428 5.72 2.39 20.72
N GLU A 429 6.73 1.61 20.36
CA GLU A 429 7.79 1.20 21.28
C GLU A 429 8.89 2.27 21.48
N GLY A 430 9.01 3.25 20.57
CA GLY A 430 10.02 4.33 20.61
C GLY A 430 9.53 5.71 20.11
N TYR A 431 10.44 6.50 19.51
CA TYR A 431 10.16 7.78 18.85
C TYR A 431 9.55 7.53 17.48
N LEU A 432 8.33 8.03 17.24
CA LEU A 432 7.58 7.42 16.15
C LEU A 432 7.26 8.29 14.95
N ILE A 433 6.98 9.57 15.13
CA ILE A 433 6.65 10.42 13.98
C ILE A 433 7.64 11.56 13.98
N ASP A 434 8.70 11.45 13.21
CA ASP A 434 9.58 12.58 12.96
C ASP A 434 9.17 13.25 11.66
N ALA A 435 8.54 14.42 11.77
CA ALA A 435 8.19 15.17 10.59
C ALA A 435 8.43 16.67 10.71
N LYS A 436 9.06 17.28 9.69
CA LYS A 436 9.28 18.73 9.70
C LYS A 436 7.95 19.48 9.80
N THR A 437 6.92 19.05 9.05
CA THR A 437 5.58 19.64 9.08
C THR A 437 4.48 18.59 9.18
N ILE A 438 3.53 18.77 10.10
CA ILE A 438 2.31 17.96 10.23
C ILE A 438 1.09 18.88 10.04
N LYS A 439 0.19 18.58 9.09
CA LYS A 439 -1.01 19.40 8.82
C LYS A 439 -2.28 18.55 8.69
N ASN A 440 -3.39 18.97 9.29
CA ASN A 440 -4.71 18.31 9.15
C ASN A 440 -4.72 16.81 9.54
N CYS A 441 -3.83 16.37 10.44
CA CYS A 441 -3.71 14.96 10.79
C CYS A 441 -4.55 14.57 12.01
N ARG A 442 -4.92 13.30 12.14
CA ARG A 442 -5.70 12.76 13.26
C ARG A 442 -4.96 11.61 13.94
N PHE A 443 -4.77 11.69 15.25
CA PHE A 443 -4.10 10.67 16.06
C PHE A 443 -5.08 10.19 17.12
N THR A 444 -5.56 8.95 17.01
CA THR A 444 -6.66 8.42 17.83
C THR A 444 -6.31 7.08 18.48
N LYS A 445 -6.44 6.99 19.81
CA LYS A 445 -6.26 5.75 20.58
C LYS A 445 -4.88 5.10 20.38
N ASN A 446 -3.83 5.88 20.14
CA ASN A 446 -2.48 5.33 20.02
C ASN A 446 -1.84 5.15 21.40
N LYS A 447 -0.95 4.17 21.53
CA LYS A 447 -0.14 3.89 22.73
C LYS A 447 1.32 4.18 22.42
N CYS A 448 2.05 4.89 23.29
CA CYS A 448 3.49 5.12 23.10
C CYS A 448 4.35 4.95 24.36
N LYS A 449 5.60 4.50 24.22
CA LYS A 449 6.54 4.36 25.36
C LYS A 449 7.30 5.66 25.67
N THR A 450 7.77 6.40 24.68
CA THR A 450 8.59 7.60 24.90
C THR A 450 7.94 8.86 24.36
N LEU A 451 7.94 9.05 23.04
CA LEU A 451 7.42 10.25 22.39
C LEU A 451 6.64 9.86 21.12
N MET A 452 5.37 10.24 21.04
CA MET A 452 4.56 9.88 19.86
C MET A 452 4.94 10.68 18.62
N LEU A 453 5.27 11.98 18.73
CA LEU A 453 5.74 12.77 17.58
C LEU A 453 6.82 13.79 17.94
N SER A 454 7.73 14.01 17.00
CA SER A 454 8.70 15.09 16.90
C SER A 454 8.40 15.89 15.64
N ALA A 455 8.14 17.20 15.76
CA ALA A 455 7.89 18.04 14.60
C ALA A 455 8.38 19.47 14.75
N LYS A 456 8.72 20.13 13.63
CA LYS A 456 8.96 21.59 13.68
C LYS A 456 7.62 22.33 13.75
N THR A 457 6.68 21.97 12.87
CA THR A 457 5.40 22.66 12.73
C THR A 457 4.22 21.69 12.74
N VAL A 458 3.17 21.99 13.51
CA VAL A 458 1.91 21.21 13.56
C VAL A 458 0.71 22.15 13.35
N ILE A 459 -0.16 21.87 12.39
CA ILE A 459 -1.27 22.77 12.00
C ILE A 459 -2.57 21.98 11.86
N ASN A 460 -3.67 22.46 12.44
CA ASN A 460 -5.02 21.89 12.28
C ASN A 460 -5.13 20.39 12.62
N SER A 461 -4.26 19.87 13.49
CA SER A 461 -4.20 18.44 13.81
C SER A 461 -4.95 18.09 15.09
N LYS A 462 -5.51 16.87 15.16
CA LYS A 462 -6.32 16.38 16.28
C LYS A 462 -5.68 15.17 16.94
N PHE A 463 -5.56 15.20 18.26
CA PHE A 463 -5.02 14.15 19.12
C PHE A 463 -6.09 13.73 20.13
N THR A 464 -6.58 12.49 20.03
CA THR A 464 -7.73 12.01 20.82
C THR A 464 -7.45 10.67 21.48
N LYS A 465 -7.63 10.59 22.82
CA LYS A 465 -7.54 9.33 23.57
C LYS A 465 -6.19 8.59 23.39
N ASN A 466 -5.10 9.31 23.11
CA ASN A 466 -3.77 8.70 23.05
C ASN A 466 -3.22 8.49 24.46
N VAL A 467 -2.44 7.43 24.65
CA VAL A 467 -1.84 7.04 25.93
C VAL A 467 -0.34 6.90 25.74
N CYS A 468 0.43 7.82 26.31
CA CYS A 468 1.89 7.76 26.25
C CYS A 468 2.48 7.47 27.63
N LYS A 469 3.60 6.74 27.71
CA LYS A 469 4.35 6.67 28.96
C LYS A 469 5.13 7.98 29.11
N GLY A 470 5.92 8.41 28.13
CA GLY A 470 6.52 9.75 28.09
C GLY A 470 5.59 10.81 27.49
N SER A 471 6.13 11.69 26.65
CA SER A 471 5.44 12.85 26.08
C SER A 471 4.61 12.52 24.83
N LEU A 472 3.58 13.31 24.54
CA LEU A 472 2.76 13.09 23.33
C LEU A 472 3.37 13.78 22.11
N ALA A 473 3.89 14.99 22.27
CA ALA A 473 4.43 15.77 21.15
C ALA A 473 5.61 16.67 21.54
N GLY A 474 6.71 16.55 20.80
CA GLY A 474 7.84 17.48 20.81
C GLY A 474 7.69 18.42 19.62
N ILE A 475 7.44 19.71 19.86
CA ILE A 475 7.24 20.69 18.79
C ILE A 475 8.33 21.75 18.90
N SER A 476 9.22 21.88 17.90
CA SER A 476 10.35 22.82 18.02
C SER A 476 10.06 24.25 17.55
N LYS A 477 9.07 24.47 16.65
CA LYS A 477 8.67 25.82 16.18
C LYS A 477 7.24 26.19 16.53
N THR A 478 6.24 25.63 15.85
CA THR A 478 4.86 26.16 15.95
C THR A 478 3.81 25.06 16.00
N ALA A 479 2.84 25.18 16.91
CA ALA A 479 1.58 24.46 16.82
C ALA A 479 0.43 25.46 16.63
N SER A 480 -0.44 25.26 15.65
CA SER A 480 -1.58 26.15 15.41
C SER A 480 -2.88 25.41 15.14
N ASN A 481 -3.97 25.88 15.74
CA ASN A 481 -5.32 25.31 15.57
C ASN A 481 -5.41 23.81 15.90
N CYS A 482 -4.54 23.30 16.78
CA CYS A 482 -4.51 21.88 17.14
C CYS A 482 -5.50 21.57 18.27
N LYS A 483 -6.04 20.35 18.29
CA LYS A 483 -6.96 19.86 19.33
C LYS A 483 -6.37 18.66 20.05
N PHE A 484 -6.20 18.73 21.36
CA PHE A 484 -5.73 17.66 22.23
C PHE A 484 -6.85 17.30 23.21
N GLU A 485 -7.47 16.13 23.02
CA GLU A 485 -8.67 15.71 23.74
C GLU A 485 -8.48 14.34 24.42
N LYS A 486 -8.69 14.29 25.73
CA LYS A 486 -8.74 13.01 26.49
C LYS A 486 -7.46 12.17 26.38
N ASN A 487 -6.28 12.78 26.16
CA ASN A 487 -5.02 12.04 26.11
C ASN A 487 -4.43 11.86 27.52
N SER A 488 -3.60 10.84 27.72
CA SER A 488 -2.90 10.58 28.98
C SER A 488 -1.40 10.36 28.81
N PHE A 489 -0.61 10.79 29.81
CA PHE A 489 0.85 10.59 29.87
C PHE A 489 1.36 10.30 31.29
N ALA A 490 2.48 9.57 31.47
CA ALA A 490 2.73 8.85 32.73
C ALA A 490 4.10 8.94 33.43
N LYS A 491 5.23 9.21 32.78
CA LYS A 491 6.55 8.74 33.27
C LYS A 491 7.30 9.73 34.18
N GLY A 492 7.57 10.96 33.71
CA GLY A 492 8.49 11.90 34.40
C GLY A 492 7.89 13.29 34.71
N ILE A 493 8.60 14.05 35.57
CA ILE A 493 8.32 15.48 35.82
C ILE A 493 8.76 16.36 34.64
N SER A 494 9.70 15.86 33.83
CA SER A 494 10.17 16.47 32.57
C SER A 494 9.18 16.30 31.42
N ASP A 495 8.25 15.36 31.52
CA ASP A 495 7.31 15.04 30.45
C ASP A 495 6.16 16.05 30.35
N ALA A 496 5.63 16.19 29.14
CA ALA A 496 4.39 16.91 28.90
C ALA A 496 3.59 16.32 27.74
N MET A 497 2.32 16.71 27.63
CA MET A 497 1.58 16.40 26.40
C MET A 497 2.21 17.11 25.20
N VAL A 498 2.60 18.36 25.37
CA VAL A 498 3.37 19.11 24.37
C VAL A 498 4.61 19.69 25.05
N ILE A 499 5.79 19.25 24.61
CA ILE A 499 7.09 19.81 25.00
C ILE A 499 7.58 20.76 23.89
N GLY A 500 8.01 21.94 24.32
CA GLY A 500 8.60 22.97 23.48
C GLY A 500 7.58 23.88 22.81
N GLY A 501 8.00 24.42 21.67
CA GLY A 501 7.19 25.23 20.78
C GLY A 501 7.50 26.71 20.99
N LYS A 502 8.15 27.33 20.00
CA LYS A 502 8.29 28.79 20.00
C LYS A 502 6.92 29.49 20.04
N LEU A 503 5.90 28.90 19.42
CA LEU A 503 4.54 29.45 19.39
C LEU A 503 3.45 28.37 19.42
N LEU A 504 2.56 28.42 20.40
CA LEU A 504 1.28 27.71 20.40
C LEU A 504 0.15 28.71 20.16
N LYS A 505 -0.56 28.59 19.03
CA LYS A 505 -1.57 29.56 18.59
C LYS A 505 -2.93 28.89 18.39
N LYS A 506 -3.98 29.39 19.05
CA LYS A 506 -5.38 28.91 18.85
C LYS A 506 -5.57 27.40 19.07
N CYS A 507 -4.76 26.79 19.95
CA CYS A 507 -4.88 25.36 20.26
C CYS A 507 -5.88 25.11 21.41
N SER A 508 -6.48 23.92 21.44
CA SER A 508 -7.41 23.48 22.48
C SER A 508 -6.91 22.22 23.18
N PHE A 509 -6.85 22.27 24.51
CA PHE A 509 -6.46 21.16 25.39
C PHE A 509 -7.64 20.84 26.32
N LYS A 510 -8.35 19.74 26.07
CA LYS A 510 -9.57 19.35 26.78
C LYS A 510 -9.47 17.99 27.43
N SER A 511 -9.73 17.93 28.74
CA SER A 511 -9.85 16.65 29.47
C SER A 511 -8.60 15.77 29.40
N ASN A 512 -7.41 16.37 29.27
CA ASN A 512 -6.16 15.63 29.25
C ASN A 512 -5.69 15.31 30.66
N THR A 513 -4.97 14.19 30.83
CA THR A 513 -4.48 13.74 32.14
C THR A 513 -2.97 13.47 32.14
N GLY A 514 -2.22 14.22 32.93
CA GLY A 514 -0.81 13.92 33.23
C GLY A 514 -0.69 13.22 34.58
N LYS A 515 0.08 12.13 34.67
CA LYS A 515 0.43 11.55 35.98
C LYS A 515 1.47 12.42 36.67
N ARG A 516 2.52 12.79 35.95
CA ARG A 516 3.62 13.69 36.34
C ARG A 516 3.85 14.67 35.18
N GLY A 517 4.35 15.88 35.46
CA GLY A 517 4.60 16.90 34.44
C GLY A 517 3.39 17.79 34.12
N SER A 518 3.46 18.57 33.03
CA SER A 518 2.45 19.55 32.63
C SER A 518 1.73 19.14 31.33
N ILE A 519 0.59 19.76 31.01
CA ILE A 519 -0.02 19.56 29.68
C ILE A 519 0.84 20.22 28.60
N VAL A 520 1.37 21.41 28.87
CA VAL A 520 2.32 22.09 27.98
C VAL A 520 3.55 22.51 28.77
N ARG A 521 4.73 22.31 28.19
CA ARG A 521 6.02 22.66 28.80
C ARG A 521 6.91 23.41 27.82
N ASP A 522 7.71 24.35 28.30
CA ASP A 522 8.81 24.99 27.55
C ASP A 522 8.37 25.74 26.29
N ALA A 523 7.12 26.22 26.25
CA ALA A 523 6.63 27.04 25.15
C ALA A 523 7.04 28.51 25.32
N ASN A 524 7.61 29.15 24.30
CA ASN A 524 7.96 30.58 24.40
C ASN A 524 6.70 31.45 24.44
N THR A 525 5.71 31.18 23.58
CA THR A 525 4.47 31.96 23.51
C THR A 525 3.25 31.07 23.34
N ILE A 526 2.24 31.28 24.18
CA ILE A 526 0.90 30.70 24.07
C ILE A 526 -0.06 31.85 23.74
N ASN A 527 -0.79 31.77 22.62
CA ASN A 527 -1.68 32.84 22.17
C ASN A 527 -3.03 32.30 21.68
N GLY A 528 -4.12 32.72 22.30
CA GLY A 528 -5.47 32.33 21.89
C GLY A 528 -5.82 30.87 22.22
N CYS A 529 -5.10 30.23 23.14
CA CYS A 529 -5.31 28.82 23.46
C CYS A 529 -6.37 28.63 24.55
N THR A 530 -7.00 27.45 24.57
CA THR A 530 -7.96 27.06 25.61
C THR A 530 -7.52 25.78 26.31
N PHE A 531 -7.44 25.82 27.64
CA PHE A 531 -7.15 24.70 28.52
C PHE A 531 -8.37 24.43 29.39
N LYS A 532 -9.09 23.34 29.14
CA LYS A 532 -10.35 23.01 29.83
C LYS A 532 -10.34 21.63 30.44
N ASN A 533 -10.70 21.52 31.72
CA ASN A 533 -10.85 20.25 32.44
C ASN A 533 -9.60 19.35 32.43
N ASN A 534 -8.39 19.90 32.32
CA ASN A 534 -7.17 19.08 32.35
C ASN A 534 -6.80 18.72 33.80
N LYS A 535 -6.13 17.59 33.99
CA LYS A 535 -5.80 17.04 35.31
C LYS A 535 -4.33 16.62 35.39
N VAL A 536 -3.62 17.02 36.43
CA VAL A 536 -2.26 16.56 36.78
C VAL A 536 -2.30 15.94 38.19
N THR A 537 -1.86 14.69 38.36
CA THR A 537 -2.21 13.91 39.58
C THR A 537 -1.11 13.73 40.64
N LYS A 538 0.17 13.53 40.29
CA LYS A 538 1.21 13.14 41.27
C LYS A 538 2.25 14.20 41.64
N CYS A 539 2.82 14.98 40.70
CA CYS A 539 3.93 15.89 41.05
C CYS A 539 3.99 17.16 40.18
N GLY A 540 4.12 18.31 40.85
CA GLY A 540 5.08 19.36 40.51
C GLY A 540 4.49 20.63 39.94
N VAL A 541 3.99 20.55 38.72
CA VAL A 541 3.88 21.75 37.87
C VAL A 541 2.47 22.02 37.40
N GLY A 542 2.24 23.27 37.02
CA GLY A 542 0.96 23.75 36.53
C GLY A 542 0.47 23.01 35.29
N THR A 543 -0.78 23.27 34.90
CA THR A 543 -1.31 22.77 33.60
C THR A 543 -0.40 23.18 32.44
N VAL A 544 0.22 24.36 32.55
CA VAL A 544 1.30 24.86 31.70
C VAL A 544 2.51 25.14 32.58
N TYR A 545 3.72 24.77 32.12
CA TYR A 545 4.96 24.97 32.86
C TYR A 545 6.04 25.65 32.01
N PHE A 546 6.80 26.55 32.63
CA PHE A 546 8.01 27.19 32.07
C PHE A 546 7.75 27.91 30.74
N VAL A 547 6.88 28.92 30.77
CA VAL A 547 6.45 29.63 29.56
C VAL A 547 6.75 31.13 29.63
N LYS A 548 7.30 31.72 28.56
CA LYS A 548 7.67 33.15 28.61
C LYS A 548 6.45 34.06 28.50
N LYS A 549 5.52 33.76 27.57
CA LYS A 549 4.36 34.62 27.26
C LYS A 549 3.07 33.82 27.14
N VAL A 550 2.00 34.27 27.79
CA VAL A 550 0.65 33.74 27.65
C VAL A 550 -0.33 34.87 27.36
N LEU A 551 -0.97 34.84 26.19
CA LEU A 551 -1.78 35.91 25.63
C LEU A 551 -3.15 35.38 25.23
N ASN A 552 -4.21 36.17 25.46
CA ASN A 552 -5.56 35.91 24.94
C ASN A 552 -6.10 34.49 25.21
N SER A 553 -5.68 33.85 26.31
CA SER A 553 -5.90 32.41 26.55
C SER A 553 -6.87 32.17 27.69
N LYS A 554 -7.51 31.00 27.68
CA LYS A 554 -8.53 30.60 28.66
C LYS A 554 -8.10 29.34 29.41
N PHE A 555 -8.17 29.37 30.72
CA PHE A 555 -7.87 28.25 31.63
C PHE A 555 -9.07 27.99 32.52
N ILE A 556 -9.78 26.89 32.28
CA ILE A 556 -11.10 26.62 32.86
C ILE A 556 -11.10 25.22 33.49
N ASN A 557 -11.42 25.14 34.79
CA ASN A 557 -11.59 23.89 35.53
C ASN A 557 -10.35 22.96 35.49
N ASN A 558 -9.13 23.49 35.36
CA ASN A 558 -7.94 22.63 35.40
C ASN A 558 -7.59 22.26 36.85
N LYS A 559 -7.09 21.05 37.08
CA LYS A 559 -6.82 20.51 38.42
C LYS A 559 -5.40 19.95 38.50
N VAL A 560 -4.57 20.57 39.33
CA VAL A 560 -3.23 20.09 39.70
C VAL A 560 -3.28 19.63 41.15
N LEU A 561 -3.27 18.31 41.38
CA LEU A 561 -3.60 17.78 42.72
C LEU A 561 -2.46 17.93 43.74
N LYS A 562 -1.21 17.90 43.28
CA LYS A 562 0.00 17.86 44.11
C LYS A 562 1.11 18.79 43.57
N GLY A 563 0.72 19.95 43.03
CA GLY A 563 1.64 20.90 42.40
C GLY A 563 1.14 22.34 42.51
N LEU A 564 1.97 23.27 42.06
CA LEU A 564 1.70 24.71 42.09
C LEU A 564 1.04 25.16 40.78
N GLY A 565 0.35 26.31 40.81
CA GLY A 565 -0.10 26.97 39.59
C GLY A 565 -1.18 26.19 38.83
N GLY A 566 -2.42 26.17 39.34
CA GLY A 566 -3.49 25.30 38.82
C GLY A 566 -3.74 25.44 37.31
N ALA A 567 -3.43 26.62 36.75
CA ALA A 567 -3.36 26.85 35.32
C ALA A 567 -1.92 26.97 34.80
N ILE A 568 -1.09 27.84 35.37
CA ILE A 568 0.27 28.13 34.88
C ILE A 568 1.24 28.10 36.05
N ASP A 569 2.41 27.51 35.82
CA ASP A 569 3.54 27.50 36.72
C ASP A 569 4.79 28.01 35.98
N ASP A 570 5.41 29.06 36.52
CA ASP A 570 6.52 29.84 35.95
C ASP A 570 6.19 30.56 34.63
N VAL A 571 5.88 31.87 34.73
CA VAL A 571 5.54 32.71 33.57
C VAL A 571 5.96 34.18 33.68
N SER A 572 6.63 34.69 32.64
CA SER A 572 7.08 36.09 32.64
C SER A 572 5.99 37.09 32.24
N ILE A 573 5.14 36.77 31.26
CA ILE A 573 4.13 37.71 30.75
C ILE A 573 2.78 37.00 30.58
N VAL A 574 1.73 37.53 31.19
CA VAL A 574 0.35 37.07 31.05
C VAL A 574 -0.54 38.26 30.69
N LYS A 575 -1.18 38.24 29.51
CA LYS A 575 -2.07 39.33 29.08
C LYS A 575 -3.41 38.84 28.55
N LYS A 576 -4.49 39.54 28.88
CA LYS A 576 -5.84 39.31 28.31
C LYS A 576 -6.32 37.86 28.50
N CYS A 577 -5.99 37.23 29.64
CA CYS A 577 -6.30 35.83 29.91
C CYS A 577 -7.44 35.66 30.92
N ILE A 578 -8.13 34.52 30.85
CA ILE A 578 -9.21 34.15 31.77
C ILE A 578 -8.82 32.89 32.53
N PHE A 579 -8.88 32.96 33.86
CA PHE A 579 -8.60 31.85 34.78
C PHE A 579 -9.84 31.59 35.63
N ARG A 580 -10.55 30.50 35.35
CA ARG A 580 -11.80 30.15 36.02
C ARG A 580 -11.75 28.76 36.63
N ASN A 581 -12.14 28.64 37.90
CA ASN A 581 -12.32 27.35 38.60
C ASN A 581 -11.08 26.43 38.58
N ASN A 582 -9.88 26.98 38.47
CA ASN A 582 -8.67 26.15 38.50
C ASN A 582 -8.35 25.76 39.95
N TYR A 583 -7.71 24.62 40.12
CA TYR A 583 -7.37 24.04 41.43
C TYR A 583 -5.90 23.64 41.48
N ALA A 584 -5.20 24.05 42.55
CA ALA A 584 -3.83 23.63 42.85
C ALA A 584 -3.56 23.47 44.35
N LEU A 585 -2.36 23.02 44.68
CA LEU A 585 -1.86 23.03 46.05
C LEU A 585 -1.69 24.47 46.56
N ALA A 586 -1.05 25.32 45.75
CA ALA A 586 -0.96 26.76 45.92
C ALA A 586 -0.97 27.48 44.55
N GLY A 587 -1.40 28.73 44.53
CA GLY A 587 -1.57 29.50 43.29
C GLY A 587 -2.65 28.90 42.40
N GLY A 588 -3.92 29.02 42.80
CA GLY A 588 -5.04 28.32 42.16
C GLY A 588 -5.12 28.55 40.65
N ALA A 589 -4.69 29.72 40.18
CA ALA A 589 -4.46 30.00 38.77
C ALA A 589 -2.96 30.01 38.40
N ILE A 590 -2.17 30.93 38.95
CA ILE A 590 -0.78 31.15 38.53
C ILE A 590 0.15 30.93 39.72
N ASN A 591 1.23 30.18 39.48
CA ASN A 591 2.47 30.27 40.22
C ASN A 591 3.53 30.92 39.32
N THR A 592 4.33 31.85 39.82
CA THR A 592 5.46 32.38 39.03
C THR A 592 6.63 32.83 39.91
N ILE A 593 7.82 32.76 39.32
CA ILE A 593 9.09 33.15 39.94
C ILE A 593 9.76 34.31 39.18
N GLY A 594 10.51 35.15 39.89
CA GLY A 594 11.32 36.22 39.30
C GLY A 594 10.52 37.39 38.70
N LYS A 595 10.89 37.83 37.49
CA LYS A 595 10.29 39.01 36.84
C LYS A 595 9.01 38.64 36.09
N PHE A 596 7.90 39.30 36.41
CA PHE A 596 6.62 39.01 35.76
C PHE A 596 5.76 40.24 35.45
N THR A 597 4.85 40.10 34.49
CA THR A 597 3.83 41.09 34.15
C THR A 597 2.50 40.40 33.87
N ILE A 598 1.48 40.69 34.69
CA ILE A 598 0.11 40.19 34.54
C ILE A 598 -0.80 41.38 34.25
N GLU A 599 -1.42 41.40 33.08
CA GLU A 599 -2.19 42.56 32.60
C GLU A 599 -3.53 42.18 31.99
N LYS A 600 -4.61 42.88 32.37
CA LYS A 600 -5.94 42.72 31.75
C LYS A 600 -6.48 41.29 31.86
N CYS A 601 -6.26 40.63 33.00
CA CYS A 601 -6.66 39.24 33.22
C CYS A 601 -7.86 39.13 34.19
N THR A 602 -8.63 38.06 34.05
CA THR A 602 -9.76 37.75 34.95
C THR A 602 -9.49 36.46 35.72
N PHE A 603 -9.60 36.52 37.05
CA PHE A 603 -9.41 35.41 37.98
C PHE A 603 -10.71 35.15 38.76
N GLU A 604 -11.41 34.07 38.41
CA GLU A 604 -12.71 33.75 38.99
C GLU A 604 -12.74 32.35 39.62
N LYS A 605 -13.18 32.26 40.88
CA LYS A 605 -13.49 30.97 41.54
C LYS A 605 -12.33 29.97 41.56
N ASN A 606 -11.09 30.43 41.47
CA ASN A 606 -9.92 29.57 41.61
C ASN A 606 -9.79 29.11 43.07
N LYS A 607 -9.34 27.88 43.26
CA LYS A 607 -9.33 27.19 44.54
C LYS A 607 -7.93 26.66 44.85
N VAL A 608 -7.55 26.69 46.11
CA VAL A 608 -6.29 26.06 46.57
C VAL A 608 -6.48 25.27 47.84
N LYS A 609 -5.60 24.27 48.02
CA LYS A 609 -5.54 23.48 49.24
C LYS A 609 -4.90 24.25 50.40
N HIS A 610 -3.73 24.88 50.20
CA HIS A 610 -2.95 25.43 51.31
C HIS A 610 -2.74 26.95 51.31
N SER A 611 -2.40 27.60 50.19
CA SER A 611 -2.12 29.06 50.18
C SER A 611 -2.36 29.72 48.81
N ALA A 612 -2.76 31.00 48.81
CA ALA A 612 -3.00 31.86 47.63
C ALA A 612 -4.08 31.38 46.65
N SER A 613 -5.29 31.94 46.75
CA SER A 613 -6.42 31.41 45.97
C SER A 613 -6.31 31.64 44.46
N ALA A 614 -5.66 32.72 43.99
CA ALA A 614 -5.48 33.01 42.57
C ALA A 614 -4.01 32.99 42.14
N ILE A 615 -3.15 33.83 42.73
CA ILE A 615 -1.75 34.02 42.29
C ILE A 615 -0.81 33.76 43.46
N PHE A 616 0.14 32.84 43.27
CA PHE A 616 1.26 32.61 44.17
C PHE A 616 2.55 33.10 43.52
N LEU A 617 3.34 33.87 44.26
CA LEU A 617 4.60 34.45 43.82
C LEU A 617 5.71 33.95 44.74
N SER A 618 6.78 33.37 44.20
CA SER A 618 7.95 32.99 44.99
C SER A 618 9.24 33.57 44.43
N SER A 619 10.16 33.97 45.32
CA SER A 619 11.44 34.58 44.92
C SER A 619 12.61 33.61 44.88
N ASN A 620 12.45 32.31 45.11
CA ASN A 620 13.62 31.44 45.28
C ASN A 620 14.31 31.15 43.92
N PRO A 621 15.59 31.54 43.67
CA PRO A 621 16.47 32.53 44.34
C PRO A 621 16.55 33.90 43.61
N ARG A 622 15.59 34.21 42.74
CA ARG A 622 15.57 35.43 41.91
C ARG A 622 14.87 36.61 42.60
N LYS A 623 15.41 37.84 42.42
CA LYS A 623 14.71 39.09 42.75
C LYS A 623 13.29 39.09 42.15
N LEU A 624 12.28 39.12 43.00
CA LEU A 624 10.88 39.13 42.58
C LEU A 624 10.49 40.57 42.20
N ASN A 625 10.32 40.82 40.90
CA ASN A 625 9.92 42.12 40.37
C ASN A 625 8.70 41.97 39.47
N GLY A 626 7.54 42.39 39.95
CA GLY A 626 6.25 42.04 39.37
C GLY A 626 5.35 43.24 39.11
N LEU A 627 4.65 43.24 37.98
CA LEU A 627 3.57 44.18 37.70
C LEU A 627 2.26 43.43 37.51
N ILE A 628 1.24 43.74 38.32
CA ILE A 628 -0.13 43.27 38.15
C ILE A 628 -1.00 44.48 37.86
N LYS A 629 -1.61 44.56 36.68
CA LYS A 629 -2.43 45.73 36.34
C LYS A 629 -3.70 45.42 35.57
N ASN A 630 -4.75 46.20 35.84
CA ASN A 630 -6.03 46.10 35.14
C ASN A 630 -6.67 44.70 35.23
N CYS A 631 -6.48 43.99 36.35
CA CYS A 631 -7.01 42.63 36.54
C CYS A 631 -8.29 42.63 37.38
N LYS A 632 -9.17 41.66 37.13
CA LYS A 632 -10.39 41.41 37.91
C LYS A 632 -10.27 40.11 38.70
N PHE A 633 -10.53 40.16 40.00
CA PHE A 633 -10.56 39.02 40.89
C PHE A 633 -11.97 38.86 41.47
N SER A 634 -12.48 37.63 41.53
CA SER A 634 -13.81 37.37 42.11
C SER A 634 -13.94 35.95 42.62
N LYS A 635 -14.41 35.79 43.87
CA LYS A 635 -14.79 34.50 44.47
C LYS A 635 -13.67 33.45 44.52
N ASN A 636 -12.40 33.85 44.50
CA ASN A 636 -11.27 32.92 44.65
C ASN A 636 -11.16 32.48 46.13
N LYS A 637 -11.01 31.18 46.42
CA LYS A 637 -11.05 30.62 47.79
C LYS A 637 -9.80 29.82 48.14
N SER A 638 -9.24 29.99 49.34
CA SER A 638 -8.28 29.05 49.93
C SER A 638 -8.93 28.28 51.07
N LYS A 639 -8.67 26.96 51.15
CA LYS A 639 -9.33 26.09 52.14
C LYS A 639 -8.50 25.80 53.40
N GLY A 640 -7.16 25.87 53.36
CA GLY A 640 -6.30 25.42 54.46
C GLY A 640 -5.41 26.49 55.08
N LYS A 641 -4.90 26.20 56.28
CA LYS A 641 -3.58 26.66 56.74
C LYS A 641 -2.54 25.72 56.09
N LEU A 642 -1.37 26.23 55.72
CA LEU A 642 -0.29 25.43 55.14
C LEU A 642 0.39 24.66 56.29
N ASN A 643 -0.02 23.42 56.55
CA ASN A 643 0.69 22.52 57.47
C ASN A 643 1.81 21.82 56.67
N THR A 644 3.04 22.26 56.94
CA THR A 644 4.34 21.58 56.78
C THR A 644 4.37 20.32 55.89
N TYR A 645 4.69 20.51 54.61
CA TYR A 645 5.52 19.57 53.84
C TYR A 645 6.93 20.19 53.81
N ASP A 646 7.92 19.56 54.45
CA ASP A 646 9.40 19.72 54.34
C ASP A 646 10.00 21.08 53.97
N THR A 647 9.32 22.18 54.30
CA THR A 647 9.83 23.53 54.09
C THR A 647 9.59 24.31 55.38
N PRO A 648 10.58 25.09 55.85
CA PRO A 648 10.63 25.69 57.19
C PRO A 648 9.63 26.83 57.41
N TYR A 649 8.59 26.95 56.57
CA TYR A 649 7.74 28.12 56.56
C TYR A 649 6.48 27.93 57.42
N LYS A 650 6.51 28.45 58.65
CA LYS A 650 5.37 28.49 59.58
C LYS A 650 4.21 29.36 59.01
N SER A 651 3.01 28.77 58.97
CA SER A 651 1.66 29.39 58.91
C SER A 651 1.45 30.62 58.00
N TYR A 652 1.20 30.41 56.71
CA TYR A 652 0.82 31.49 55.78
C TYR A 652 -0.65 31.95 55.89
N LYS A 653 -0.87 33.27 55.86
CA LYS A 653 -2.20 33.91 55.81
C LYS A 653 -2.92 33.63 54.48
N ARG A 654 -4.26 33.59 54.53
CA ARG A 654 -5.14 33.42 53.35
C ARG A 654 -5.16 34.72 52.53
N GLY A 655 -5.13 34.62 51.19
CA GLY A 655 -5.20 35.80 50.31
C GLY A 655 -5.46 35.44 48.85
N THR A 656 -5.96 36.42 48.08
CA THR A 656 -6.16 36.32 46.62
C THR A 656 -4.83 36.25 45.87
N ILE A 657 -3.90 37.12 46.27
CA ILE A 657 -2.50 37.12 45.84
C ILE A 657 -1.66 36.86 47.08
N PHE A 658 -0.63 36.04 46.93
CA PHE A 658 0.30 35.75 47.99
C PHE A 658 1.72 35.73 47.44
N ALA A 659 2.66 36.30 48.18
CA ALA A 659 4.04 36.41 47.76
C ALA A 659 4.97 36.01 48.90
N ILE A 660 5.97 35.18 48.59
CA ILE A 660 7.06 34.81 49.49
C ILE A 660 8.38 35.19 48.82
N GLY A 661 9.28 35.77 49.60
CA GLY A 661 10.64 35.93 49.17
C GLY A 661 11.53 36.65 50.17
N ASP A 662 12.82 36.64 49.86
CA ASP A 662 13.86 37.31 50.65
C ASP A 662 13.74 38.84 50.52
N HIS A 663 14.54 39.60 51.27
CA HIS A 663 14.43 41.05 51.52
C HIS A 663 14.43 42.01 50.29
N LYS A 664 14.35 41.55 49.04
CA LYS A 664 14.36 42.37 47.81
C LYS A 664 13.18 42.05 46.86
N MET A 665 11.94 42.16 47.36
CA MET A 665 10.71 42.02 46.55
C MET A 665 10.12 43.39 46.17
N LYS A 666 9.81 43.60 44.89
CA LYS A 666 9.06 44.77 44.40
C LYS A 666 7.87 44.30 43.57
N ILE A 667 6.67 44.35 44.14
CA ILE A 667 5.42 44.01 43.44
C ILE A 667 4.58 45.27 43.32
N THR A 668 4.21 45.65 42.10
CA THR A 668 3.35 46.78 41.80
C THR A 668 1.97 46.28 41.38
N ILE A 669 0.92 46.66 42.10
CA ILE A 669 -0.47 46.36 41.76
C ILE A 669 -1.17 47.66 41.37
N LYS A 670 -1.72 47.76 40.15
CA LYS A 670 -2.34 48.99 39.62
C LYS A 670 -3.71 48.73 38.99
N LYS A 671 -4.73 49.47 39.39
CA LYS A 671 -6.07 49.45 38.77
C LYS A 671 -6.71 48.04 38.74
N CYS A 672 -6.55 47.26 39.80
CA CYS A 672 -7.14 45.93 39.94
C CYS A 672 -8.46 46.00 40.73
N LYS A 673 -9.45 45.16 40.39
CA LYS A 673 -10.76 45.09 41.07
C LYS A 673 -10.94 43.75 41.79
N GLY A 674 -11.52 43.77 43.00
CA GLY A 674 -11.96 42.59 43.76
C GLY A 674 -10.84 41.76 44.41
N LEU A 675 -9.72 42.41 44.77
CA LEU A 675 -8.56 41.78 45.42
C LEU A 675 -8.85 41.31 46.83
#